data_AF-A0A9P4A800-F1
#
_entry.id   AF-A0A9P4A800-F1
#
_cell.length_a   1.000
_cell.length_b   1.000
_cell.length_c   1.000
_cell.angle_alpha   90.00
_cell.angle_beta   90.00
_cell.angle_gamma   90.00
#
_symmetry.space_group_name_H-M   'P 1'
#
loop_
_entity.id
_entity.type
_entity.pdbx_description
1 polymer ?
#
loop_
_entity_poly.entity_id
_entity_poly.type
_entity_poly.pdbx_seq_one_letter_code
_entity_poly.pdbx_strand_id
1 'polypeptide(L)'
;MKKYSIIILILCSWAMSLFAISCSDQESKPQPFLEIKKDTVVFAQEAANTSIVVNTNIVWQANVLSSGNWCTVQGSDDLLSISVEKNTGRDLRETDIVVKGEGLEQKVHVKQLGEQPDILLENERLNLNYTDTVVTVKVVSNVEYEVEIPQSADWIKEMKQQVQVRAMAESERTFSIERNEDDTVRYISVVFRSVDQKVERSLMFRQGHRDKEYKPGDPSELGDIFLPIASGKASEFNSDDESIEKSFDGTASTWYHSRWYGTVLPVKLEYTFETPQDVDYFVYKPRGSGNNGNWKKFDLYVSTAQKENYEKIASYDFTGSSSSSKISFAEPLKGVKSFRFEVNEAVGGVVSCGEMEFYRNAAPVAGLTEVFADELCSELRADVDQRKIDGLENNFFRMIAQSLYDKTYDLEYRVQTYEPYREINDLATEMKTSGYNPFENPTGIYFKDGEEAVVILGNTNGEQVNLKVYDFDAVRQGNSTPDPVSYPLNEGINKLRIVHGGLSYIEYYTPNWRTASALKLHIASGKVNGYYDKHRDALANWREILNKATYGCIDIKGDRINLVFGVNSVKTHCDDLGDLIQSYDNIVKLEHELMGLDQHNRRPKNHMFGRMTKDGLFADGWGAGWYEGCMNELANAAKSKGNWAIAHELGHVNQISPGLKWVSTTEVTNNVYSVCVRYQFGRDSMPLEQEKCNDGNNNNVLGGRFNSYLNYGIIKGEQWLCQKGQDNMDPSKYPYGGDHFVKLCPLWQLLLYYREIVGGEKRDWYGDVAEIVRNTDESQLTNGQLQLNFMRNTMDVVKEDLTDFFIKAGMLKPIDKELDDYARGQMTITQTDCDELVKYASKYPKPATPVLYYLSANSEKSFKDKLAVEGTYNEGVKVRNNGWIVINHDVWKNAVVFETYQGDELRYAAIVGTDSPDLSETKVCYPEGSTRIEAVSWDGKRILVYGER
;
A
#
# COMPACT_ATOMS: atom_id res chain seq x y z
N MET A 1 -6.35 -30.20 -1.61
CA MET A 1 -6.15 -30.06 -3.08
C MET A 1 -4.85 -30.72 -3.49
N LYS A 2 -4.92 -31.99 -3.92
CA LYS A 2 -3.84 -32.72 -4.61
C LYS A 2 -4.55 -33.64 -5.59
N LYS A 3 -4.37 -33.39 -6.89
CA LYS A 3 -4.66 -34.24 -8.07
C LYS A 3 -5.18 -33.35 -9.21
N TYR A 4 -4.28 -32.75 -9.98
CA TYR A 4 -4.47 -32.47 -11.41
C TYR A 4 -3.09 -32.17 -12.03
N SER A 5 -2.29 -33.22 -12.19
CA SER A 5 -1.15 -33.22 -13.11
C SER A 5 -1.14 -34.58 -13.77
N ILE A 6 -1.65 -34.67 -14.99
CA ILE A 6 -1.38 -35.67 -16.04
C ILE A 6 -2.39 -35.40 -17.15
N ILE A 7 -1.87 -35.27 -18.38
CA ILE A 7 -2.54 -34.91 -19.65
C ILE A 7 -2.52 -33.41 -19.94
N ILE A 8 -1.37 -32.91 -20.39
CA ILE A 8 -1.16 -32.30 -21.72
C ILE A 8 0.36 -32.18 -21.88
N LEU A 9 0.94 -33.23 -22.44
CA LEU A 9 2.30 -33.31 -22.94
C LEU A 9 2.16 -34.19 -24.18
N ILE A 10 2.15 -33.57 -25.36
CA ILE A 10 2.57 -34.07 -26.68
C ILE A 10 2.13 -32.99 -27.70
N LEU A 11 3.06 -32.09 -27.99
CA LEU A 11 3.33 -31.43 -29.28
C LEU A 11 4.06 -30.11 -29.02
N CYS A 12 5.37 -30.21 -28.82
CA CYS A 12 6.38 -29.24 -29.27
C CYS A 12 7.74 -29.71 -28.76
N SER A 13 8.22 -30.81 -29.31
CA SER A 13 9.64 -31.13 -29.35
C SER A 13 10.18 -30.60 -30.66
N TRP A 14 11.09 -29.62 -30.60
CA TRP A 14 12.38 -29.59 -31.30
C TRP A 14 13.05 -28.24 -31.08
N ALA A 15 13.98 -28.23 -30.11
CA ALA A 15 15.25 -27.49 -30.07
C ALA A 15 15.59 -27.12 -28.62
N MET A 16 15.86 -28.14 -27.80
CA MET A 16 16.76 -28.01 -26.66
C MET A 16 17.87 -29.04 -26.82
N SER A 17 19.09 -28.55 -26.90
CA SER A 17 20.30 -29.23 -26.44
C SER A 17 21.27 -28.11 -26.07
N LEU A 18 21.90 -28.06 -24.90
CA LEU A 18 21.96 -28.90 -23.71
C LEU A 18 22.89 -28.09 -22.80
N PHE A 19 22.55 -27.88 -21.54
CA PHE A 19 23.31 -28.36 -20.39
C PHE A 19 22.78 -27.69 -19.11
N ALA A 20 22.55 -28.54 -18.12
CA ALA A 20 22.18 -28.22 -16.76
C ALA A 20 23.30 -28.68 -15.83
N ILE A 21 23.23 -28.17 -14.58
CA ILE A 21 23.71 -28.75 -13.31
C ILE A 21 24.97 -28.09 -12.67
N SER A 22 24.67 -27.24 -11.66
CA SER A 22 25.19 -27.25 -10.27
C SER A 22 26.38 -26.37 -9.83
N CYS A 23 26.14 -25.73 -8.67
CA CYS A 23 27.05 -25.21 -7.63
C CYS A 23 27.83 -23.90 -7.89
N SER A 24 27.33 -22.80 -7.33
CA SER A 24 27.90 -22.08 -6.17
C SER A 24 27.39 -20.64 -6.17
N ASP A 25 27.16 -20.10 -4.97
CA ASP A 25 26.90 -18.68 -4.75
C ASP A 25 27.95 -17.84 -5.47
N GLN A 26 27.52 -17.02 -6.42
CA GLN A 26 28.33 -15.93 -6.94
C GLN A 26 27.51 -14.65 -6.83
N GLU A 27 28.01 -13.77 -5.98
CA GLU A 27 27.73 -12.33 -5.98
C GLU A 27 27.48 -11.84 -7.40
N SER A 28 26.34 -11.18 -7.62
CA SER A 28 26.03 -10.56 -8.90
C SER A 28 27.09 -9.50 -9.18
N LYS A 29 28.09 -9.85 -9.99
CA LYS A 29 29.10 -8.89 -10.45
C LYS A 29 28.41 -7.71 -11.15
N PRO A 30 28.86 -6.46 -10.92
CA PRO A 30 28.33 -5.31 -11.65
C PRO A 30 28.44 -5.55 -13.16
N GLN A 31 27.42 -5.13 -13.94
CA GLN A 31 27.47 -5.28 -15.40
C GLN A 31 28.71 -4.56 -15.95
N PRO A 32 29.45 -5.18 -16.90
CA PRO A 32 30.62 -4.55 -17.52
C PRO A 32 30.20 -3.31 -18.31
N PHE A 33 30.90 -2.19 -18.14
CA PHE A 33 30.71 -0.96 -18.92
C PHE A 33 32.05 -0.36 -19.32
N LEU A 34 32.10 0.34 -20.46
CA LEU A 34 33.28 1.04 -20.98
C LEU A 34 32.83 2.37 -21.58
N GLU A 35 33.26 3.49 -21.00
CA GLU A 35 32.84 4.84 -21.37
C GLU A 35 34.04 5.78 -21.57
N ILE A 36 34.13 6.42 -22.75
CA ILE A 36 35.10 7.46 -23.08
C ILE A 36 34.34 8.72 -23.49
N LYS A 37 34.50 9.81 -22.74
CA LYS A 37 33.77 11.08 -22.97
C LYS A 37 34.34 11.94 -24.11
N LYS A 38 35.57 11.66 -24.56
CA LYS A 38 36.24 12.34 -25.68
C LYS A 38 36.39 11.39 -26.86
N ASP A 39 35.55 11.57 -27.88
CA ASP A 39 35.50 10.73 -29.08
C ASP A 39 36.44 11.22 -30.20
N THR A 40 36.89 12.48 -30.17
CA THR A 40 37.84 13.05 -31.12
C THR A 40 38.98 13.78 -30.39
N VAL A 41 40.20 13.61 -30.88
CA VAL A 41 41.41 14.30 -30.40
C VAL A 41 42.14 14.92 -31.59
N VAL A 42 42.42 16.21 -31.49
CA VAL A 42 43.06 16.99 -32.56
C VAL A 42 44.46 17.43 -32.14
N PHE A 43 45.42 17.34 -33.06
CA PHE A 43 46.81 17.71 -32.85
C PHE A 43 47.33 18.66 -33.92
N ALA A 44 48.22 19.56 -33.49
CA ALA A 44 49.03 20.36 -34.40
C ALA A 44 50.03 19.48 -35.18
N GLN A 45 50.70 20.08 -36.16
CA GLN A 45 51.65 19.36 -37.02
C GLN A 45 52.81 18.72 -36.24
N GLU A 46 53.26 19.33 -35.15
CA GLU A 46 54.40 18.86 -34.36
C GLU A 46 54.10 17.59 -33.57
N ALA A 47 55.15 16.89 -33.14
CA ALA A 47 55.00 15.77 -32.23
C ALA A 47 54.45 16.25 -30.88
N ALA A 48 53.43 15.57 -30.38
CA ALA A 48 52.70 15.96 -29.18
C ALA A 48 52.11 14.75 -28.47
N ASN A 49 51.75 14.93 -27.20
CA ASN A 49 51.04 13.92 -26.42
C ASN A 49 49.85 14.54 -25.68
N THR A 50 48.86 13.71 -25.39
CA THR A 50 47.70 14.06 -24.56
C THR A 50 47.17 12.81 -23.89
N SER A 51 46.37 12.97 -22.84
CA SER A 51 45.70 11.85 -22.16
C SER A 51 44.20 12.11 -22.08
N ILE A 52 43.41 11.05 -22.17
CA ILE A 52 41.96 11.07 -21.95
C ILE A 52 41.57 10.01 -20.93
N VAL A 53 40.49 10.27 -20.18
CA VAL A 53 40.00 9.37 -19.13
C VAL A 53 39.14 8.27 -19.74
N VAL A 54 39.35 7.03 -19.28
CA VAL A 54 38.55 5.85 -19.60
C VAL A 54 37.82 5.44 -18.32
N ASN A 55 36.49 5.64 -18.29
CA ASN A 55 35.66 5.28 -17.15
C ASN A 55 35.10 3.87 -17.37
N THR A 56 35.51 2.91 -16.54
CA THR A 56 35.14 1.50 -16.72
C THR A 56 35.36 0.69 -15.45
N ASN A 57 34.59 -0.39 -15.29
CA ASN A 57 34.81 -1.41 -14.28
C ASN A 57 35.51 -2.67 -14.82
N ILE A 58 36.02 -2.63 -16.06
CA ILE A 58 36.66 -3.78 -16.72
C ILE A 58 38.12 -3.49 -17.07
N VAL A 59 38.91 -4.56 -17.19
CA VAL A 59 40.25 -4.45 -17.76
C VAL A 59 40.14 -4.19 -19.25
N TRP A 60 40.83 -3.16 -19.73
CA TRP A 60 40.76 -2.70 -21.11
C TRP A 60 42.14 -2.60 -21.76
N GLN A 61 42.15 -2.59 -23.09
CA GLN A 61 43.33 -2.36 -23.92
C GLN A 61 42.97 -1.42 -25.07
N ALA A 62 43.93 -0.60 -25.50
CA ALA A 62 43.77 0.30 -26.63
C ALA A 62 44.76 -0.06 -27.74
N ASN A 63 44.28 -0.05 -28.99
CA ASN A 63 45.11 -0.30 -30.16
C ASN A 63 44.78 0.74 -31.24
N VAL A 64 45.82 1.23 -31.92
CA VAL A 64 45.64 2.08 -33.10
C VAL A 64 45.35 1.17 -34.30
N LEU A 65 44.38 1.55 -35.14
CA LEU A 65 44.13 0.85 -36.40
C LEU A 65 45.36 0.91 -37.32
N SER A 66 45.48 -0.06 -38.23
CA SER A 66 46.69 -0.28 -39.06
C SER A 66 47.12 0.92 -39.92
N SER A 67 46.26 1.93 -40.12
CA SER A 67 46.54 3.20 -40.80
C SER A 67 47.31 4.23 -39.96
N GLY A 68 47.50 4.00 -38.65
CA GLY A 68 48.00 4.99 -37.69
C GLY A 68 49.41 4.75 -37.15
N ASN A 69 50.37 4.30 -37.96
CA ASN A 69 51.76 4.02 -37.52
C ASN A 69 52.51 5.21 -36.90
N TRP A 70 51.99 6.43 -37.07
CA TRP A 70 52.48 7.69 -36.52
C TRP A 70 51.84 8.07 -35.17
N CYS A 71 50.83 7.31 -34.72
CA CYS A 71 50.14 7.49 -33.46
C CYS A 71 50.44 6.28 -32.57
N THR A 72 50.84 6.52 -31.33
CA THR A 72 51.08 5.48 -30.33
C THR A 72 50.16 5.70 -29.13
N VAL A 73 49.72 4.60 -28.52
CA VAL A 73 48.81 4.63 -27.38
C VAL A 73 49.32 3.78 -26.25
N GLN A 74 49.08 4.25 -25.02
CA GLN A 74 49.38 3.51 -23.80
C GLN A 74 48.24 3.68 -22.81
N GLY A 75 47.65 2.56 -22.39
CA GLY A 75 46.66 2.55 -21.31
C GLY A 75 47.34 2.35 -19.95
N SER A 76 46.92 3.11 -18.95
CA SER A 76 47.31 2.95 -17.55
C SER A 76 46.12 3.29 -16.67
N ASP A 77 45.65 2.32 -15.87
CA ASP A 77 44.48 2.46 -14.98
C ASP A 77 43.28 3.07 -15.72
N ASP A 78 42.92 4.31 -15.38
CA ASP A 78 41.78 5.05 -15.93
C ASP A 78 42.17 6.04 -17.04
N LEU A 79 43.40 5.96 -17.58
CA LEU A 79 43.94 6.93 -18.54
C LEU A 79 44.45 6.26 -19.83
N LEU A 80 43.98 6.76 -20.96
CA LEU A 80 44.52 6.49 -22.29
C LEU A 80 45.43 7.65 -22.72
N SER A 81 46.74 7.39 -22.78
CA SER A 81 47.73 8.32 -23.29
C SER A 81 47.92 8.13 -24.79
N ILE A 82 47.84 9.21 -25.55
CA ILE A 82 47.93 9.25 -27.01
C ILE A 82 49.13 10.14 -27.37
N SER A 83 50.08 9.60 -28.12
CA SER A 83 51.24 10.35 -28.61
C SER A 83 51.30 10.27 -30.13
N VAL A 84 51.51 11.42 -30.77
CA VAL A 84 51.63 11.53 -32.23
C VAL A 84 53.03 12.00 -32.58
N GLU A 85 53.61 11.42 -33.62
CA GLU A 85 54.83 11.92 -34.23
C GLU A 85 54.55 13.22 -35.01
N LYS A 86 55.59 13.94 -35.42
CA LYS A 86 55.44 15.09 -36.31
C LYS A 86 54.86 14.65 -37.66
N ASN A 87 53.87 15.36 -38.18
CA ASN A 87 53.37 15.13 -39.53
C ASN A 87 54.24 15.88 -40.55
N THR A 88 55.06 15.13 -41.30
CA THR A 88 55.89 15.66 -42.39
C THR A 88 55.18 15.61 -43.75
N GLY A 89 53.93 15.13 -43.79
CA GLY A 89 53.10 15.09 -44.98
C GLY A 89 52.40 16.42 -45.26
N ARG A 90 52.03 16.62 -46.53
CA ARG A 90 51.29 17.81 -46.96
C ARG A 90 49.87 17.83 -46.44
N ASP A 91 49.20 16.68 -46.46
CA ASP A 91 47.79 16.55 -46.09
C ASP A 91 47.62 16.30 -44.57
N LEU A 92 46.44 16.61 -44.05
CA LEU A 92 46.03 16.15 -42.73
C LEU A 92 45.99 14.62 -42.71
N ARG A 93 46.30 14.03 -41.55
CA ARG A 93 46.23 12.57 -41.36
C ARG A 93 45.33 12.24 -40.17
N GLU A 94 44.64 11.11 -40.27
CA GLU A 94 43.71 10.66 -39.25
C GLU A 94 43.79 9.14 -39.05
N THR A 95 43.41 8.69 -37.85
CA THR A 95 43.32 7.27 -37.51
C THR A 95 42.36 7.08 -36.34
N ASP A 96 41.87 5.85 -36.14
CA ASP A 96 41.09 5.50 -34.95
C ASP A 96 41.97 4.75 -33.96
N ILE A 97 41.75 5.07 -32.69
CA ILE A 97 42.16 4.23 -31.57
C ILE A 97 40.93 3.44 -31.14
N VAL A 98 41.09 2.13 -31.03
CA VAL A 98 40.02 1.24 -30.57
C VAL A 98 40.33 0.75 -29.17
N VAL A 99 39.48 1.12 -28.22
CA VAL A 99 39.56 0.72 -26.82
C VAL A 99 38.57 -0.43 -26.60
N LYS A 100 39.05 -1.57 -26.10
CA LYS A 100 38.24 -2.78 -25.92
C LYS A 100 38.49 -3.44 -24.58
N GLY A 101 37.43 -3.97 -23.97
CA GLY A 101 37.47 -4.77 -22.74
C GLY A 101 36.18 -5.58 -22.60
N GLU A 102 36.28 -6.83 -22.15
CA GLU A 102 35.14 -7.74 -21.91
C GLU A 102 34.00 -7.74 -22.96
N GLY A 103 34.35 -7.65 -24.25
CA GLY A 103 33.39 -7.67 -25.37
C GLY A 103 32.78 -6.30 -25.73
N LEU A 104 33.11 -5.24 -24.99
CA LEU A 104 32.76 -3.85 -25.30
C LEU A 104 33.87 -3.18 -26.11
N GLU A 105 33.48 -2.25 -26.98
CA GLU A 105 34.37 -1.50 -27.87
C GLU A 105 33.95 -0.03 -27.96
N GLN A 106 34.90 0.88 -27.81
CA GLN A 106 34.75 2.30 -28.13
C GLN A 106 35.89 2.78 -29.03
N LYS A 107 35.64 3.84 -29.80
CA LYS A 107 36.60 4.43 -30.73
C LYS A 107 36.90 5.88 -30.39
N VAL A 108 38.16 6.26 -30.57
CA VAL A 108 38.63 7.64 -30.45
C VAL A 108 39.29 8.03 -31.76
N HIS A 109 38.74 9.02 -32.44
CA HIS A 109 39.24 9.55 -33.70
C HIS A 109 40.38 10.54 -33.44
N VAL A 110 41.55 10.26 -34.00
CA VAL A 110 42.73 11.14 -33.88
C VAL A 110 42.95 11.83 -35.21
N LYS A 111 42.98 13.16 -35.22
CA LYS A 111 43.29 13.98 -36.41
C LYS A 111 44.52 14.84 -36.15
N GLN A 112 45.44 14.92 -37.11
CA GLN A 112 46.64 15.74 -37.01
C GLN A 112 46.84 16.57 -38.28
N LEU A 113 47.13 17.87 -38.10
CA LEU A 113 47.43 18.77 -39.22
C LEU A 113 48.67 18.34 -40.02
N GLY A 114 48.66 18.61 -41.33
CA GLY A 114 49.84 18.54 -42.21
C GLY A 114 50.39 19.94 -42.54
N GLU A 115 51.18 20.05 -43.60
CA GLU A 115 51.71 21.34 -44.07
C GLU A 115 50.66 22.23 -44.78
N GLN A 116 49.60 21.64 -45.35
CA GLN A 116 48.57 22.40 -46.04
C GLN A 116 47.73 23.21 -45.04
N PRO A 117 47.41 24.48 -45.35
CA PRO A 117 46.44 25.28 -44.63
C PRO A 117 45.17 24.52 -44.23
N ASP A 118 44.93 24.36 -42.94
CA ASP A 118 43.69 23.80 -42.41
C ASP A 118 43.39 24.22 -40.96
N ILE A 119 42.12 24.05 -40.57
CA ILE A 119 41.58 24.24 -39.22
C ILE A 119 40.97 22.92 -38.76
N LEU A 120 41.28 22.48 -37.55
CA LEU A 120 40.67 21.31 -36.89
C LEU A 120 39.95 21.77 -35.62
N LEU A 121 38.70 21.33 -35.51
CA LEU A 121 37.88 21.51 -34.32
C LEU A 121 37.87 20.18 -33.56
N GLU A 122 38.01 20.23 -32.23
CA GLU A 122 37.88 19.02 -31.39
C GLU A 122 36.48 18.40 -31.51
N ASN A 123 35.47 19.24 -31.78
CA ASN A 123 34.09 18.83 -31.95
C ASN A 123 33.53 19.44 -33.24
N GLU A 124 32.74 18.68 -33.99
CA GLU A 124 31.95 19.21 -35.13
C GLU A 124 30.55 19.67 -34.69
N ARG A 125 30.11 19.23 -33.50
CA ARG A 125 28.83 19.59 -32.88
C ARG A 125 28.93 19.67 -31.35
N LEU A 126 28.32 20.70 -30.79
CA LEU A 126 28.09 20.87 -29.35
C LEU A 126 26.60 20.64 -29.05
N ASN A 127 26.29 19.75 -28.12
CA ASN A 127 24.94 19.56 -27.59
C ASN A 127 24.86 20.20 -26.20
N LEU A 128 24.20 21.34 -26.12
CA LEU A 128 24.07 22.14 -24.91
C LEU A 128 22.69 21.95 -24.27
N ASN A 129 22.62 22.00 -22.95
CA ASN A 129 21.37 22.17 -22.22
C ASN A 129 20.83 23.60 -22.41
N TYR A 130 19.53 23.79 -22.20
CA TYR A 130 18.91 25.12 -22.32
C TYR A 130 19.47 26.14 -21.33
N THR A 131 20.07 25.67 -20.23
CA THR A 131 20.71 26.47 -19.17
C THR A 131 22.22 26.67 -19.35
N ASP A 132 22.87 26.00 -20.30
CA ASP A 132 24.32 26.15 -20.48
C ASP A 132 24.63 27.57 -20.96
N THR A 133 25.47 28.28 -20.20
CA THR A 133 25.75 29.71 -20.43
C THR A 133 27.15 30.00 -20.93
N VAL A 134 28.07 29.03 -20.85
CA VAL A 134 29.45 29.17 -21.29
C VAL A 134 29.94 27.84 -21.86
N VAL A 135 30.61 27.87 -23.01
CA VAL A 135 31.28 26.71 -23.59
C VAL A 135 32.64 27.09 -24.15
N THR A 136 33.64 26.22 -23.97
CA THR A 136 34.99 26.39 -24.51
C THR A 136 35.26 25.33 -25.57
N VAL A 137 35.83 25.75 -26.69
CA VAL A 137 36.14 24.92 -27.85
C VAL A 137 37.63 24.96 -28.10
N LYS A 138 38.27 23.78 -28.18
CA LYS A 138 39.66 23.67 -28.63
C LYS A 138 39.73 23.69 -30.16
N VAL A 139 40.59 24.55 -30.68
CA VAL A 139 40.82 24.77 -32.11
C VAL A 139 42.31 24.63 -32.40
N VAL A 140 42.65 23.73 -33.31
CA VAL A 140 44.02 23.54 -33.80
C VAL A 140 44.08 24.07 -35.22
N SER A 141 45.03 24.94 -35.52
CA SER A 141 45.16 25.55 -36.85
C SER A 141 46.63 25.72 -37.22
N ASN A 142 46.94 25.68 -38.52
CA ASN A 142 48.24 26.14 -39.05
C ASN A 142 48.10 27.43 -39.87
N VAL A 143 46.89 28.01 -39.90
CA VAL A 143 46.57 29.30 -40.50
C VAL A 143 45.92 30.25 -39.51
N GLU A 144 46.03 31.55 -39.79
CA GLU A 144 45.25 32.56 -39.09
C GLU A 144 43.79 32.49 -39.54
N TYR A 145 42.86 32.53 -38.59
CA TYR A 145 41.42 32.38 -38.82
C TYR A 145 40.61 33.37 -37.98
N GLU A 146 39.41 33.68 -38.45
CA GLU A 146 38.39 34.46 -37.78
C GLU A 146 37.17 33.56 -37.46
N VAL A 147 36.41 33.96 -36.44
CA VAL A 147 35.17 33.28 -36.04
C VAL A 147 33.99 34.12 -36.51
N GLU A 148 33.22 33.59 -37.46
CA GLU A 148 32.01 34.19 -37.99
C GLU A 148 30.78 33.60 -37.28
N ILE A 149 30.17 34.40 -36.40
CA ILE A 149 28.89 34.06 -35.75
C ILE A 149 27.75 34.66 -36.62
N PRO A 150 26.80 33.84 -37.12
CA PRO A 150 25.69 34.34 -37.93
C PRO A 150 24.86 35.40 -37.20
N GLN A 151 24.33 36.40 -37.91
CA GLN A 151 23.48 37.45 -37.30
C GLN A 151 22.21 36.90 -36.64
N SER A 152 21.72 35.74 -37.09
CA SER A 152 20.60 35.01 -36.48
C SER A 152 20.96 34.29 -35.17
N ALA A 153 22.19 34.46 -34.68
CA ALA A 153 22.74 33.81 -33.49
C ALA A 153 23.09 34.84 -32.41
N ASP A 154 22.19 35.79 -32.17
CA ASP A 154 22.30 36.82 -31.12
C ASP A 154 22.52 36.23 -29.71
N TRP A 155 22.06 35.00 -29.50
CA TRP A 155 22.25 34.18 -28.31
C TRP A 155 23.66 33.57 -28.14
N ILE A 156 24.58 33.73 -29.09
CA ILE A 156 26.00 33.30 -28.95
C ILE A 156 26.91 34.52 -29.06
N LYS A 157 27.78 34.72 -28.06
CA LYS A 157 28.78 35.80 -28.04
C LYS A 157 30.15 35.24 -27.72
N GLU A 158 31.13 35.47 -28.59
CA GLU A 158 32.52 35.12 -28.30
C GLU A 158 33.05 35.98 -27.14
N MET A 159 33.57 35.34 -26.09
CA MET A 159 34.18 36.00 -24.95
C MET A 159 35.63 36.35 -25.29
N LYS A 160 35.93 37.64 -25.46
CA LYS A 160 37.30 38.10 -25.71
C LYS A 160 38.16 37.91 -24.47
N GLN A 161 38.99 36.87 -24.44
CA GLN A 161 40.10 36.80 -23.47
C GLN A 161 41.23 37.76 -23.90
N GLN A 162 41.65 38.65 -23.00
CA GLN A 162 42.98 39.26 -23.09
C GLN A 162 43.98 38.27 -22.51
N VAL A 163 44.80 37.59 -23.35
CA VAL A 163 46.25 37.35 -23.15
C VAL A 163 46.87 36.71 -24.42
N GLN A 164 48.14 37.05 -24.63
CA GLN A 164 49.08 36.80 -25.72
C GLN A 164 49.07 35.41 -26.38
N VAL A 165 48.96 35.42 -27.71
CA VAL A 165 49.31 34.31 -28.61
C VAL A 165 50.83 34.21 -28.72
N ARG A 166 51.41 33.11 -28.21
CA ARG A 166 52.70 32.59 -28.68
C ARG A 166 52.66 31.07 -28.82
N ALA A 167 51.74 30.59 -29.66
CA ALA A 167 51.95 29.44 -30.53
C ALA A 167 50.80 29.43 -31.54
N MET A 168 51.09 29.49 -32.85
CA MET A 168 50.06 29.52 -33.91
C MET A 168 49.32 28.17 -34.07
N ALA A 169 49.61 27.17 -33.24
CA ALA A 169 49.24 25.77 -33.44
C ALA A 169 47.96 25.33 -32.71
N GLU A 170 47.74 25.78 -31.46
CA GLU A 170 46.57 25.40 -30.66
C GLU A 170 45.99 26.63 -29.95
N SER A 171 44.67 26.73 -29.92
CA SER A 171 43.94 27.84 -29.32
C SER A 171 42.63 27.37 -28.70
N GLU A 172 42.15 28.06 -27.67
CA GLU A 172 40.81 27.87 -27.12
C GLU A 172 39.93 29.07 -27.45
N ARG A 173 38.65 28.81 -27.71
CA ARG A 173 37.63 29.81 -27.97
C ARG A 173 36.48 29.60 -27.00
N THR A 174 36.21 30.61 -26.18
CA THR A 174 35.11 30.57 -25.21
C THR A 174 33.94 31.39 -25.73
N PHE A 175 32.76 30.80 -25.69
CA PHE A 175 31.50 31.41 -26.11
C PHE A 175 30.58 31.54 -24.90
N SER A 176 30.02 32.74 -24.70
CA SER A 176 28.86 32.95 -23.86
C SER A 176 27.61 32.59 -24.66
N ILE A 177 26.75 31.80 -24.05
CA ILE A 177 25.53 31.26 -24.61
C ILE A 177 24.37 31.82 -23.79
N GLU A 178 23.42 32.49 -24.42
CA GLU A 178 22.17 32.87 -23.75
C GLU A 178 21.32 31.61 -23.54
N ARG A 179 20.47 31.61 -22.52
CA ARG A 179 19.58 30.48 -22.26
C ARG A 179 18.55 30.32 -23.35
N ASN A 180 18.15 29.09 -23.62
CA ASN A 180 17.04 28.83 -24.52
C ASN A 180 15.73 28.77 -23.72
N GLU A 181 15.07 29.92 -23.64
CA GLU A 181 13.83 30.09 -22.89
C GLU A 181 12.60 29.56 -23.65
N ASP A 182 12.76 29.14 -24.90
CA ASP A 182 11.72 28.61 -25.77
C ASP A 182 11.49 27.10 -25.56
N ASP A 183 10.32 26.62 -26.00
CA ASP A 183 9.97 25.20 -25.96
C ASP A 183 10.43 24.40 -27.19
N THR A 184 11.27 25.01 -28.04
CA THR A 184 11.85 24.39 -29.22
C THR A 184 13.38 24.34 -29.13
N VAL A 185 13.98 23.30 -29.72
CA VAL A 185 15.43 23.18 -29.82
C VAL A 185 15.93 24.19 -30.85
N ARG A 186 16.96 24.97 -30.51
CA ARG A 186 17.62 25.86 -31.46
C ARG A 186 18.98 25.34 -31.87
N TYR A 187 19.35 25.60 -33.11
CA TYR A 187 20.63 25.18 -33.67
C TYR A 187 21.20 26.26 -34.57
N ILE A 188 22.52 26.39 -34.58
CA ILE A 188 23.24 27.30 -35.46
C ILE A 188 24.65 26.79 -35.73
N SER A 189 25.20 27.09 -36.90
CA SER A 189 26.59 26.80 -37.23
C SER A 189 27.43 28.06 -37.10
N VAL A 190 28.44 28.03 -36.23
CA VAL A 190 29.49 29.06 -36.16
C VAL A 190 30.62 28.65 -37.09
N VAL A 191 31.08 29.57 -37.93
CA VAL A 191 32.07 29.27 -38.97
C VAL A 191 33.44 29.78 -38.55
N PHE A 192 34.44 28.90 -38.59
CA PHE A 192 35.85 29.22 -38.43
C PHE A 192 36.45 29.33 -39.83
N ARG A 193 36.86 30.54 -40.22
CA ARG A 193 37.32 30.83 -41.58
C ARG A 193 38.71 31.41 -41.58
N SER A 194 39.60 30.84 -42.38
CA SER A 194 40.94 31.41 -42.63
C SER A 194 40.86 32.85 -43.16
N VAL A 195 41.82 33.70 -42.80
CA VAL A 195 41.86 35.11 -43.24
C VAL A 195 41.95 35.24 -44.77
N ASP A 196 42.57 34.27 -45.46
CA ASP A 196 42.64 34.24 -46.92
C ASP A 196 41.39 33.62 -47.60
N GLN A 197 40.38 33.24 -46.78
CA GLN A 197 39.09 32.68 -47.15
C GLN A 197 39.13 31.35 -47.93
N LYS A 198 40.24 30.61 -47.89
CA LYS A 198 40.37 29.33 -48.63
C LYS A 198 39.99 28.10 -47.82
N VAL A 199 40.05 28.21 -46.50
CA VAL A 199 39.70 27.14 -45.55
C VAL A 199 38.56 27.63 -44.67
N GLU A 200 37.53 26.80 -44.54
CA GLU A 200 36.46 26.99 -43.55
C GLU A 200 36.09 25.67 -42.85
N ARG A 201 35.69 25.78 -41.58
CA ARG A 201 35.12 24.71 -40.76
C ARG A 201 33.91 25.24 -40.01
N SER A 202 32.90 24.40 -39.84
CA SER A 202 31.68 24.78 -39.12
C SER A 202 31.55 23.99 -37.83
N LEU A 203 31.20 24.68 -36.75
CA LEU A 203 30.81 24.07 -35.48
C LEU A 203 29.31 24.24 -35.28
N MET A 204 28.57 23.13 -35.24
CA MET A 204 27.14 23.18 -34.97
C MET A 204 26.87 23.27 -33.46
N PHE A 205 26.30 24.39 -33.01
CA PHE A 205 25.73 24.52 -31.69
C PHE A 205 24.28 24.04 -31.76
N ARG A 206 23.90 23.08 -30.92
CA ARG A 206 22.51 22.68 -30.68
C ARG A 206 22.21 22.87 -29.21
N GLN A 207 21.30 23.78 -28.88
CA GLN A 207 20.86 24.00 -27.51
C GLN A 207 19.45 23.43 -27.31
N GLY A 208 19.28 22.64 -26.25
CA GLY A 208 17.99 22.05 -25.85
C GLY A 208 16.91 23.12 -25.58
N HIS A 209 15.65 22.70 -25.56
CA HIS A 209 14.53 23.54 -25.14
C HIS A 209 14.40 23.60 -23.62
N ARG A 210 13.62 24.54 -23.10
CA ARG A 210 13.28 24.59 -21.67
C ARG A 210 12.60 23.30 -21.21
N ASP A 211 13.02 22.76 -20.07
CA ASP A 211 12.35 21.62 -19.44
C ASP A 211 10.92 22.01 -19.03
N LYS A 212 9.94 21.19 -19.44
CA LYS A 212 8.52 21.36 -19.06
C LYS A 212 8.18 20.69 -17.72
N GLU A 213 9.09 19.86 -17.23
CA GLU A 213 8.92 19.08 -16.01
C GLU A 213 10.17 19.27 -15.13
N TYR A 214 9.95 19.42 -13.83
CA TYR A 214 11.02 19.44 -12.86
C TYR A 214 11.78 18.11 -12.84
N LYS A 215 13.10 18.21 -12.91
CA LYS A 215 14.04 17.12 -12.65
C LYS A 215 14.86 17.47 -11.41
N PRO A 216 14.86 16.63 -10.37
CA PRO A 216 15.72 16.85 -9.22
C PRO A 216 17.19 16.97 -9.62
N GLY A 217 17.91 17.90 -9.00
CA GLY A 217 19.37 17.95 -9.13
C GLY A 217 20.04 16.79 -8.41
N ASP A 218 21.37 16.76 -8.41
CA ASP A 218 22.16 15.72 -7.72
C ASP A 218 22.09 15.91 -6.19
N PRO A 219 21.54 14.94 -5.42
CA PRO A 219 21.45 15.03 -3.96
C PRO A 219 22.73 14.54 -3.25
N SER A 220 23.80 14.18 -3.95
CA SER A 220 25.01 13.60 -3.36
C SER A 220 25.65 14.45 -2.25
N GLU A 221 25.57 15.78 -2.37
CA GLU A 221 26.06 16.76 -1.39
C GLU A 221 25.12 16.96 -0.18
N LEU A 222 23.94 16.34 -0.19
CA LEU A 222 22.93 16.45 0.86
C LEU A 222 22.99 15.24 1.81
N GLY A 223 22.38 15.39 2.99
CA GLY A 223 22.11 14.29 3.90
C GLY A 223 23.17 14.04 4.95
N ASP A 224 22.71 13.47 6.05
CA ASP A 224 23.53 13.17 7.21
C ASP A 224 24.55 12.07 6.90
N ILE A 225 25.69 12.15 7.57
CA ILE A 225 26.84 11.28 7.36
C ILE A 225 26.65 10.02 8.19
N PHE A 226 26.39 8.89 7.53
CA PHE A 226 26.36 7.58 8.16
C PHE A 226 27.72 7.23 8.76
N LEU A 227 27.72 6.73 9.99
CA LEU A 227 28.92 6.38 10.75
C LEU A 227 28.99 4.85 10.87
N PRO A 228 29.87 4.18 10.09
CA PRO A 228 29.91 2.73 10.05
C PRO A 228 30.36 2.13 11.39
N ILE A 229 29.63 1.11 11.85
CA ILE A 229 29.98 0.32 13.02
C ILE A 229 31.07 -0.67 12.62
N ALA A 230 32.15 -0.72 13.39
CA ALA A 230 33.27 -1.63 13.12
C ALA A 230 33.08 -3.01 13.78
N SER A 231 32.49 -3.03 14.98
CA SER A 231 32.20 -4.28 15.70
C SER A 231 31.11 -4.11 16.73
N GLY A 232 30.47 -5.23 17.10
CA GLY A 232 29.42 -5.27 18.12
C GLY A 232 29.70 -6.33 19.19
N LYS A 233 29.03 -6.21 20.34
CA LYS A 233 29.02 -7.25 21.39
C LYS A 233 27.67 -7.30 22.10
N ALA A 234 27.09 -8.49 22.22
CA ALA A 234 25.90 -8.71 23.02
C ALA A 234 26.21 -9.51 24.30
N SER A 235 25.45 -9.26 25.38
CA SER A 235 25.54 -10.08 26.61
C SER A 235 25.03 -11.51 26.42
N GLU A 236 24.11 -11.70 25.48
CA GLU A 236 23.55 -12.98 25.08
C GLU A 236 23.00 -12.86 23.65
N PHE A 237 22.80 -14.00 22.99
CA PHE A 237 22.11 -14.11 21.71
C PHE A 237 21.56 -15.53 21.57
N ASN A 238 20.62 -15.74 20.65
CA ASN A 238 19.98 -17.03 20.46
C ASN A 238 20.85 -18.03 19.66
N SER A 239 21.42 -17.60 18.53
CA SER A 239 22.29 -18.39 17.66
C SER A 239 23.21 -17.49 16.84
N ASP A 240 24.22 -18.05 16.18
CA ASP A 240 25.15 -17.28 15.33
C ASP A 240 24.43 -16.59 14.16
N ASP A 241 23.28 -17.12 13.72
CA ASP A 241 22.44 -16.50 12.68
C ASP A 241 21.59 -15.33 13.21
N GLU A 242 21.55 -15.14 14.53
CA GLU A 242 20.82 -14.05 15.23
C GLU A 242 21.77 -13.28 16.18
N SER A 243 23.05 -13.21 15.80
CA SER A 243 24.11 -12.55 16.56
C SER A 243 24.05 -11.02 16.45
N ILE A 244 24.91 -10.31 17.19
CA ILE A 244 24.89 -8.83 17.20
C ILE A 244 25.25 -8.23 15.83
N GLU A 245 26.09 -8.93 15.06
CA GLU A 245 26.54 -8.54 13.72
C GLU A 245 25.36 -8.41 12.73
N LYS A 246 24.27 -9.14 12.97
CA LYS A 246 23.04 -9.06 12.19
C LYS A 246 22.21 -7.80 12.42
N SER A 247 22.65 -6.93 13.33
CA SER A 247 21.99 -5.66 13.62
C SER A 247 22.75 -4.44 13.08
N PHE A 248 23.76 -4.64 12.24
CA PHE A 248 24.48 -3.57 11.55
C PHE A 248 25.08 -4.08 10.24
N ASP A 249 24.39 -5.00 9.56
CA ASP A 249 24.82 -5.58 8.29
C ASP A 249 24.21 -4.86 7.07
N GLY A 250 23.55 -3.72 7.30
CA GLY A 250 22.96 -2.86 6.29
C GLY A 250 21.54 -3.26 5.89
N THR A 251 20.89 -4.19 6.60
CA THR A 251 19.53 -4.64 6.28
C THR A 251 18.75 -5.06 7.54
N ALA A 252 17.48 -4.66 7.62
CA ALA A 252 16.58 -5.10 8.69
C ALA A 252 15.91 -6.48 8.40
N SER A 253 16.29 -7.13 7.30
CA SER A 253 15.80 -8.47 6.92
C SER A 253 16.50 -9.59 7.69
N THR A 254 17.70 -9.32 8.19
CA THR A 254 18.39 -10.08 9.23
C THR A 254 18.25 -9.32 10.55
N TRP A 255 18.48 -10.00 11.68
CA TRP A 255 18.31 -9.37 12.99
C TRP A 255 19.15 -10.03 14.07
N TYR A 256 19.51 -9.23 15.07
CA TYR A 256 19.88 -9.72 16.39
C TYR A 256 18.64 -10.21 17.15
N HIS A 257 18.77 -11.33 17.88
CA HIS A 257 17.77 -11.77 18.85
C HIS A 257 18.42 -12.33 20.12
N SER A 258 17.93 -11.92 21.29
CA SER A 258 18.26 -12.54 22.58
C SER A 258 17.74 -13.99 22.63
N ARG A 259 18.06 -14.78 23.66
CA ARG A 259 17.59 -16.18 23.69
C ARG A 259 16.06 -16.25 23.69
N TRP A 260 15.46 -16.99 22.76
CA TRP A 260 13.99 -17.16 22.68
C TRP A 260 13.39 -17.65 24.01
N TYR A 261 14.15 -18.45 24.76
CA TYR A 261 13.78 -18.95 26.07
C TYR A 261 14.86 -18.62 27.09
N GLY A 262 14.44 -18.03 28.22
CA GLY A 262 15.35 -17.70 29.32
C GLY A 262 16.24 -16.47 29.07
N THR A 263 15.76 -15.48 28.30
CA THR A 263 16.41 -14.15 28.21
C THR A 263 16.60 -13.57 29.62
N VAL A 264 17.77 -12.97 29.88
CA VAL A 264 18.09 -12.31 31.15
C VAL A 264 18.21 -10.81 30.93
N LEU A 265 17.19 -10.06 31.34
CA LEU A 265 17.21 -8.60 31.30
C LEU A 265 18.06 -8.01 32.46
N PRO A 266 18.77 -6.88 32.24
CA PRO A 266 18.86 -6.17 30.97
C PRO A 266 19.80 -6.85 29.98
N VAL A 267 19.38 -6.94 28.72
CA VAL A 267 20.24 -7.37 27.62
C VAL A 267 21.14 -6.20 27.24
N LYS A 268 22.45 -6.43 27.16
CA LYS A 268 23.44 -5.40 26.85
C LYS A 268 23.92 -5.55 25.42
N LEU A 269 23.81 -4.48 24.64
CA LEU A 269 24.27 -4.41 23.25
C LEU A 269 25.28 -3.28 23.13
N GLU A 270 26.49 -3.59 22.68
CA GLU A 270 27.59 -2.65 22.50
C GLU A 270 27.93 -2.52 21.02
N TYR A 271 28.11 -1.29 20.54
CA TYR A 271 28.44 -0.96 19.14
C TYR A 271 29.65 -0.04 19.11
N THR A 272 30.73 -0.47 18.47
CA THR A 272 32.04 0.19 18.52
C THR A 272 32.45 0.70 17.15
N PHE A 273 32.94 1.93 17.08
CA PHE A 273 33.48 2.53 15.86
C PHE A 273 34.98 2.22 15.70
N GLU A 274 35.46 2.19 14.44
CA GLU A 274 36.88 1.98 14.12
C GLU A 274 37.75 3.11 14.70
N THR A 275 37.28 4.35 14.56
CA THR A 275 37.87 5.55 15.15
C THR A 275 36.81 6.34 15.90
N PRO A 276 37.17 7.08 16.96
CA PRO A 276 36.21 7.93 17.67
C PRO A 276 35.46 8.89 16.73
N GLN A 277 34.13 8.97 16.88
CA GLN A 277 33.25 9.76 16.04
C GLN A 277 32.49 10.82 16.84
N ASP A 278 32.17 11.94 16.19
CA ASP A 278 31.14 12.86 16.69
C ASP A 278 29.78 12.37 16.19
N VAL A 279 28.82 12.17 17.09
CA VAL A 279 27.53 11.52 16.78
C VAL A 279 26.38 12.42 17.20
N ASP A 280 25.48 12.72 16.27
CA ASP A 280 24.31 13.58 16.50
C ASP A 280 23.07 12.77 16.86
N TYR A 281 22.91 11.58 16.28
CA TYR A 281 21.78 10.70 16.56
C TYR A 281 22.05 9.24 16.21
N PHE A 282 21.16 8.36 16.68
CA PHE A 282 21.10 6.97 16.23
C PHE A 282 19.68 6.58 15.84
N VAL A 283 19.56 5.53 15.01
CA VAL A 283 18.30 4.94 14.57
C VAL A 283 18.30 3.46 14.93
N TYR A 284 17.26 3.05 15.66
CA TYR A 284 16.91 1.66 15.92
C TYR A 284 15.83 1.22 14.94
N LYS A 285 16.06 0.12 14.22
CA LYS A 285 15.05 -0.52 13.38
C LYS A 285 14.65 -1.86 14.01
N PRO A 286 13.35 -2.07 14.32
CA PRO A 286 12.84 -3.39 14.67
C PRO A 286 13.10 -4.40 13.54
N ARG A 287 13.04 -5.70 13.87
CA ARG A 287 13.10 -6.76 12.86
C ARG A 287 11.94 -6.64 11.86
N GLY A 288 12.19 -7.01 10.60
CA GLY A 288 11.21 -6.82 9.52
C GLY A 288 9.87 -7.55 9.70
N SER A 289 9.80 -8.61 10.52
CA SER A 289 8.55 -9.36 10.77
C SER A 289 8.31 -9.60 12.26
N GLY A 290 7.04 -9.48 12.69
CA GLY A 290 6.61 -9.67 14.08
C GLY A 290 7.05 -8.57 15.05
N ASN A 291 6.43 -8.50 16.24
CA ASN A 291 6.71 -7.46 17.24
C ASN A 291 7.52 -7.96 18.45
N ASN A 292 7.72 -9.27 18.57
CA ASN A 292 8.49 -9.83 19.68
C ASN A 292 9.92 -9.30 19.66
N GLY A 293 10.42 -8.85 20.81
CA GLY A 293 11.76 -8.28 20.94
C GLY A 293 11.84 -6.76 20.79
N ASN A 294 10.77 -6.09 20.34
CA ASN A 294 10.79 -4.64 20.13
C ASN A 294 11.05 -3.89 21.43
N TRP A 295 11.99 -2.94 21.39
CA TRP A 295 12.47 -2.28 22.60
C TRP A 295 11.38 -1.41 23.21
N LYS A 296 11.26 -1.47 24.54
CA LYS A 296 10.53 -0.47 25.33
C LYS A 296 11.56 0.39 26.05
N LYS A 297 11.80 0.12 27.34
CA LYS A 297 12.69 0.91 28.19
C LYS A 297 14.13 0.44 28.08
N PHE A 298 15.06 1.37 27.91
CA PHE A 298 16.49 1.08 27.90
C PHE A 298 17.31 2.26 28.45
N ASP A 299 18.49 1.94 28.95
CA ASP A 299 19.49 2.92 29.37
C ASP A 299 20.60 3.02 28.31
N LEU A 300 20.93 4.24 27.91
CA LEU A 300 22.00 4.52 26.96
C LEU A 300 23.27 4.93 27.69
N TYR A 301 24.39 4.30 27.34
CA TYR A 301 25.72 4.64 27.81
C TYR A 301 26.68 4.86 26.65
N VAL A 302 27.71 5.67 26.86
CA VAL A 302 28.79 5.87 25.89
C VAL A 302 30.16 5.83 26.54
N SER A 303 31.15 5.35 25.79
CA SER A 303 32.57 5.58 26.06
C SER A 303 33.13 6.52 24.99
N THR A 304 34.09 7.37 25.34
CA THR A 304 34.69 8.35 24.43
C THR A 304 36.22 8.25 24.42
N ALA A 305 36.87 8.89 23.46
CA ALA A 305 38.32 9.01 23.39
C ALA A 305 38.94 9.64 24.65
N GLN A 306 38.17 10.49 25.36
CA GLN A 306 38.60 11.17 26.58
C GLN A 306 38.31 10.35 27.84
N LYS A 307 37.34 9.44 27.77
CA LYS A 307 36.86 8.69 28.92
C LYS A 307 36.42 7.29 28.50
N GLU A 308 37.29 6.31 28.73
CA GLU A 308 37.07 4.93 28.29
C GLU A 308 35.97 4.19 29.07
N ASN A 309 35.67 4.60 30.30
CA ASN A 309 34.57 4.01 31.07
C ASN A 309 33.22 4.48 30.55
N TYR A 310 32.29 3.55 30.38
CA TYR A 310 30.91 3.87 29.98
C TYR A 310 30.21 4.79 30.98
N GLU A 311 29.70 5.91 30.48
CA GLU A 311 28.89 6.86 31.24
C GLU A 311 27.44 6.83 30.75
N LYS A 312 26.49 6.88 31.68
CA LYS A 312 25.06 6.91 31.34
C LYS A 312 24.73 8.28 30.75
N ILE A 313 24.14 8.28 29.55
CA ILE A 313 23.62 9.49 28.88
C ILE A 313 22.20 9.77 29.37
N ALA A 314 21.28 8.82 29.18
CA ALA A 314 19.88 8.97 29.53
C ALA A 314 19.15 7.62 29.56
N SER A 315 17.89 7.64 29.98
CA SER A 315 16.94 6.53 29.88
C SER A 315 15.86 6.89 28.86
N TYR A 316 15.50 5.94 28.00
CA TYR A 316 14.54 6.12 26.91
C TYR A 316 13.47 5.03 26.97
N ASP A 317 12.32 5.30 26.32
CA ASP A 317 11.25 4.32 26.13
C ASP A 317 10.74 4.40 24.68
N PHE A 318 11.00 3.36 23.90
CA PHE A 318 10.47 3.21 22.53
C PHE A 318 9.08 2.58 22.51
N THR A 319 8.49 2.28 23.66
CA THR A 319 7.11 1.78 23.83
C THR A 319 6.80 0.44 23.15
N GLY A 320 7.80 -0.22 22.56
CA GLY A 320 7.62 -1.47 21.82
C GLY A 320 7.12 -1.26 20.39
N SER A 321 7.35 -0.08 19.81
CA SER A 321 6.92 0.27 18.46
C SER A 321 7.42 -0.72 17.41
N SER A 322 6.61 -0.99 16.40
CA SER A 322 7.01 -1.75 15.20
C SER A 322 7.63 -0.87 14.12
N SER A 323 7.62 0.45 14.29
CA SER A 323 8.30 1.39 13.41
C SER A 323 9.73 1.66 13.89
N SER A 324 10.61 2.08 12.97
CA SER A 324 11.94 2.56 13.31
C SER A 324 11.86 3.74 14.30
N SER A 325 12.77 3.76 15.26
CA SER A 325 12.83 4.78 16.31
C SER A 325 14.16 5.52 16.22
N LYS A 326 14.12 6.86 16.31
CA LYS A 326 15.32 7.70 16.30
C LYS A 326 15.46 8.43 17.63
N ILE A 327 16.69 8.59 18.11
CA ILE A 327 17.03 9.48 19.22
C ILE A 327 18.07 10.48 18.75
N SER A 328 17.67 11.76 18.70
CA SER A 328 18.57 12.89 18.49
C SER A 328 19.11 13.40 19.82
N PHE A 329 20.41 13.68 19.86
CA PHE A 329 21.04 14.35 21.00
C PHE A 329 20.89 15.86 20.84
N ALA A 330 20.64 16.57 21.94
CA ALA A 330 20.51 18.03 21.93
C ALA A 330 21.81 18.73 21.48
N GLU A 331 22.95 18.10 21.79
CA GLU A 331 24.28 18.49 21.32
C GLU A 331 25.01 17.23 20.84
N PRO A 332 25.85 17.32 19.78
CA PRO A 332 26.58 16.16 19.28
C PRO A 332 27.46 15.54 20.37
N LEU A 333 27.33 14.23 20.57
CA LEU A 333 28.21 13.48 21.46
C LEU A 333 29.61 13.45 20.85
N LYS A 334 30.59 14.03 21.54
CA LYS A 334 31.95 14.23 21.01
C LYS A 334 32.86 13.03 21.22
N GLY A 335 33.57 12.64 20.16
CA GLY A 335 34.62 11.61 20.19
C GLY A 335 34.16 10.27 20.80
N VAL A 336 32.95 9.83 20.49
CA VAL A 336 32.38 8.55 20.94
C VAL A 336 33.16 7.39 20.32
N LYS A 337 33.62 6.47 21.17
CA LYS A 337 34.31 5.24 20.77
C LYS A 337 33.33 4.07 20.66
N SER A 338 32.40 3.96 21.61
CA SER A 338 31.43 2.88 21.66
C SER A 338 30.17 3.27 22.41
N PHE A 339 29.02 2.81 21.91
CA PHE A 339 27.72 2.90 22.57
C PHE A 339 27.40 1.59 23.29
N ARG A 340 26.73 1.66 24.44
CA ARG A 340 26.14 0.51 25.12
C ARG A 340 24.68 0.80 25.46
N PHE A 341 23.81 -0.08 24.98
CA PHE A 341 22.39 -0.11 25.29
C PHE A 341 22.13 -1.19 26.33
N GLU A 342 21.52 -0.84 27.46
CA GLU A 342 21.01 -1.80 28.44
C GLU A 342 19.49 -1.83 28.32
N VAL A 343 18.97 -2.80 27.55
CA VAL A 343 17.53 -2.93 27.28
C VAL A 343 16.86 -3.60 28.48
N ASN A 344 16.06 -2.82 29.20
CA ASN A 344 15.45 -3.18 30.48
C ASN A 344 14.07 -3.81 30.31
N GLU A 345 13.31 -3.38 29.29
CA GLU A 345 11.98 -3.88 28.97
C GLU A 345 11.82 -3.94 27.45
N ALA A 346 11.18 -5.00 26.95
CA ALA A 346 10.90 -5.19 25.53
C ALA A 346 9.65 -6.07 25.34
N VAL A 347 9.03 -6.01 24.16
CA VAL A 347 7.82 -6.79 23.83
C VAL A 347 8.13 -8.28 23.95
N GLY A 348 7.26 -9.01 24.66
CA GLY A 348 7.41 -10.45 24.89
C GLY A 348 8.55 -10.85 25.83
N GLY A 349 9.24 -9.90 26.47
CA GLY A 349 10.31 -10.18 27.43
C GLY A 349 11.62 -10.71 26.81
N VAL A 350 11.76 -10.59 25.50
CA VAL A 350 12.98 -10.86 24.73
C VAL A 350 13.41 -9.56 24.04
N VAL A 351 14.62 -9.49 23.47
CA VAL A 351 15.17 -8.29 22.83
C VAL A 351 15.61 -8.61 21.41
N SER A 352 15.18 -7.79 20.45
CA SER A 352 15.57 -7.92 19.04
C SER A 352 15.97 -6.57 18.45
N CYS A 353 16.83 -6.60 17.44
CA CYS A 353 17.25 -5.43 16.68
C CYS A 353 17.46 -5.84 15.23
N GLY A 354 16.65 -5.30 14.32
CA GLY A 354 16.81 -5.53 12.88
C GLY A 354 18.05 -4.80 12.37
N GLU A 355 18.17 -3.50 12.67
CA GLU A 355 19.33 -2.71 12.26
C GLU A 355 19.55 -1.54 13.23
N MET A 356 20.80 -1.20 13.51
CA MET A 356 21.25 -0.09 14.34
C MET A 356 22.17 0.81 13.53
N GLU A 357 21.82 2.08 13.44
CA GLU A 357 22.54 3.04 12.60
C GLU A 357 22.92 4.29 13.41
N PHE A 358 24.08 4.88 13.11
CA PHE A 358 24.58 6.09 13.75
C PHE A 358 24.91 7.15 12.72
N TYR A 359 24.69 8.41 13.06
CA TYR A 359 24.81 9.51 12.11
C TYR A 359 25.41 10.78 12.72
N ARG A 360 26.04 11.56 11.85
CA ARG A 360 26.41 12.96 12.09
C ARG A 360 25.64 13.86 11.13
N ASN A 361 25.09 14.96 11.62
CA ASN A 361 24.32 15.89 10.80
C ASN A 361 25.16 16.49 9.66
N ALA A 362 24.55 16.70 8.51
CA ALA A 362 25.17 17.42 7.40
C ALA A 362 25.40 18.91 7.78
N ALA A 363 26.36 19.56 7.12
CA ALA A 363 26.48 21.01 7.23
C ALA A 363 25.26 21.70 6.58
N PRO A 364 24.78 22.83 7.12
CA PRO A 364 23.72 23.60 6.48
C PRO A 364 24.11 24.02 5.05
N VAL A 365 23.16 23.91 4.12
CA VAL A 365 23.38 24.33 2.73
C VAL A 365 23.39 25.86 2.67
N ALA A 366 24.51 26.44 2.22
CA ALA A 366 24.68 27.88 2.12
C ALA A 366 23.77 28.51 1.04
N GLY A 367 23.36 29.76 1.26
CA GLY A 367 22.62 30.56 0.27
C GLY A 367 21.10 30.29 0.19
N LEU A 368 20.57 29.26 0.88
CA LEU A 368 19.13 28.95 0.81
C LEU A 368 18.24 30.11 1.26
N THR A 369 18.57 30.79 2.36
CA THR A 369 17.76 31.92 2.89
C THR A 369 17.83 33.19 2.05
N GLU A 370 18.78 33.28 1.11
CA GLU A 370 18.88 34.38 0.14
C GLU A 370 17.97 34.16 -1.08
N VAL A 371 17.55 32.91 -1.32
CA VAL A 371 16.75 32.48 -2.47
C VAL A 371 15.33 32.10 -2.06
N PHE A 372 15.15 31.30 -1.02
CA PHE A 372 13.85 30.81 -0.57
C PHE A 372 13.25 31.69 0.52
N ALA A 373 11.92 31.84 0.48
CA ALA A 373 11.14 32.62 1.45
C ALA A 373 10.76 31.82 2.70
N ASP A 374 10.86 30.49 2.64
CA ASP A 374 10.48 29.57 3.70
C ASP A 374 11.55 28.49 3.93
N GLU A 375 11.49 27.84 5.09
CA GLU A 375 12.43 26.78 5.52
C GLU A 375 12.28 25.47 4.74
N LEU A 376 11.12 25.25 4.09
CA LEU A 376 10.87 24.08 3.24
C LEU A 376 11.45 24.25 1.85
N CYS A 377 12.01 25.42 1.51
CA CYS A 377 12.43 25.76 0.16
C CYS A 377 11.31 25.59 -0.88
N SER A 378 10.07 25.92 -0.49
CA SER A 378 8.88 25.77 -1.35
C SER A 378 8.46 27.04 -2.10
N GLU A 379 8.91 28.21 -1.64
CA GLU A 379 8.59 29.51 -2.22
C GLU A 379 9.86 30.33 -2.43
N LEU A 380 9.96 31.02 -3.58
CA LEU A 380 11.04 31.97 -3.83
C LEU A 380 10.75 33.30 -3.15
N ARG A 381 11.80 33.99 -2.68
CA ARG A 381 11.64 35.38 -2.24
C ARG A 381 11.23 36.27 -3.41
N ALA A 382 10.43 37.30 -3.11
CA ALA A 382 9.93 38.23 -4.12
C ALA A 382 11.03 38.98 -4.90
N ASP A 383 12.23 39.09 -4.34
CA ASP A 383 13.37 39.78 -4.93
C ASP A 383 14.38 38.85 -5.62
N VAL A 384 14.01 37.59 -5.86
CA VAL A 384 14.84 36.61 -6.59
C VAL A 384 14.79 36.87 -8.08
N ASP A 385 15.96 36.97 -8.68
CA ASP A 385 16.18 36.99 -10.12
C ASP A 385 17.06 35.79 -10.52
N GLN A 386 17.28 35.64 -11.84
CA GLN A 386 18.08 34.55 -12.36
C GLN A 386 19.52 34.54 -11.80
N ARG A 387 20.09 35.71 -11.47
CA ARG A 387 21.46 35.80 -10.94
C ARG A 387 21.57 35.19 -9.56
N LYS A 388 20.57 35.40 -8.70
CA LYS A 388 20.51 34.78 -7.37
C LYS A 388 20.34 33.26 -7.44
N ILE A 389 19.53 32.78 -8.39
CA ILE A 389 19.38 31.33 -8.64
C ILE A 389 20.72 30.75 -9.10
N ASP A 390 21.40 31.40 -10.05
CA ASP A 390 22.68 30.93 -10.61
C ASP A 390 23.81 30.93 -9.58
N GLY A 391 23.74 31.86 -8.62
CA GLY A 391 24.68 31.93 -7.50
C GLY A 391 24.49 30.85 -6.42
N LEU A 392 23.40 30.07 -6.47
CA LEU A 392 23.16 29.03 -5.47
C LEU A 392 24.04 27.82 -5.76
N GLU A 393 25.13 27.61 -5.00
CA GLU A 393 26.15 26.60 -5.30
C GLU A 393 25.61 25.17 -5.35
N ASN A 394 24.72 24.80 -4.42
CA ASN A 394 24.15 23.46 -4.39
C ASN A 394 23.17 23.24 -5.55
N ASN A 395 23.52 22.31 -6.45
CA ASN A 395 22.78 22.06 -7.67
C ASN A 395 21.35 21.55 -7.41
N PHE A 396 21.14 20.75 -6.35
CA PHE A 396 19.81 20.23 -6.00
C PHE A 396 18.81 21.36 -5.75
N PHE A 397 19.15 22.28 -4.84
CA PHE A 397 18.29 23.43 -4.53
C PHE A 397 18.24 24.46 -5.66
N ARG A 398 19.29 24.57 -6.48
CA ARG A 398 19.25 25.40 -7.69
C ARG A 398 18.18 24.93 -8.66
N MET A 399 18.03 23.62 -8.86
CA MET A 399 17.00 23.06 -9.74
C MET A 399 15.58 23.29 -9.21
N ILE A 400 15.38 23.22 -7.89
CA ILE A 400 14.11 23.59 -7.25
C ILE A 400 13.82 25.07 -7.51
N ALA A 401 14.78 25.96 -7.19
CA ALA A 401 14.61 27.40 -7.35
C ALA A 401 14.31 27.78 -8.81
N GLN A 402 15.02 27.19 -9.77
CA GLN A 402 14.78 27.40 -11.20
C GLN A 402 13.37 26.96 -11.60
N SER A 403 12.93 25.78 -11.16
CA SER A 403 11.61 25.25 -11.53
C SER A 403 10.44 26.00 -10.87
N LEU A 404 10.65 26.56 -9.67
CA LEU A 404 9.70 27.50 -9.05
C LEU A 404 9.63 28.81 -9.83
N TYR A 405 10.78 29.34 -10.26
CA TYR A 405 10.85 30.55 -11.07
C TYR A 405 10.13 30.37 -12.42
N ASP A 406 10.34 29.21 -13.05
CA ASP A 406 9.75 28.84 -14.34
C ASP A 406 8.30 28.34 -14.25
N LYS A 407 7.77 28.15 -13.03
CA LYS A 407 6.43 27.63 -12.75
C LYS A 407 6.18 26.22 -13.31
N THR A 408 7.21 25.40 -13.33
CA THR A 408 7.17 23.98 -13.75
C THR A 408 7.23 23.01 -12.57
N TYR A 409 7.35 23.53 -11.34
CA TYR A 409 7.36 22.73 -10.11
C TYR A 409 5.95 22.33 -9.68
N ASP A 410 5.71 21.04 -9.47
CA ASP A 410 4.43 20.51 -9.00
C ASP A 410 4.30 20.68 -7.48
N LEU A 411 3.90 21.89 -7.06
CA LEU A 411 3.71 22.22 -5.65
C LEU A 411 2.56 21.42 -5.00
N GLU A 412 1.56 20.99 -5.78
CA GLU A 412 0.36 20.31 -5.28
C GLU A 412 0.70 18.99 -4.58
N TYR A 413 1.59 18.20 -5.16
CA TYR A 413 2.00 16.92 -4.58
C TYR A 413 3.35 16.99 -3.86
N ARG A 414 4.24 17.90 -4.25
CA ARG A 414 5.56 18.00 -3.61
C ARG A 414 5.51 18.69 -2.26
N VAL A 415 4.58 19.62 -2.03
CA VAL A 415 4.50 20.39 -0.79
C VAL A 415 3.11 20.24 -0.18
N GLN A 416 3.00 19.42 0.85
CA GLN A 416 1.71 19.04 1.44
C GLN A 416 1.73 19.12 2.97
N THR A 417 0.54 19.14 3.54
CA THR A 417 0.31 19.08 4.98
C THR A 417 -0.31 17.73 5.34
N TYR A 418 0.24 17.06 6.33
CA TYR A 418 -0.14 15.70 6.73
C TYR A 418 -0.68 15.68 8.16
N GLU A 419 -1.81 14.99 8.32
CA GLU A 419 -2.56 14.94 9.58
C GLU A 419 -2.02 13.86 10.52
N PRO A 420 -2.04 14.08 11.85
CA PRO A 420 -1.73 13.03 12.81
C PRO A 420 -2.91 12.05 12.94
N TYR A 421 -2.60 10.77 13.06
CA TYR A 421 -3.57 9.70 13.28
C TYR A 421 -3.24 8.93 14.56
N ARG A 422 -4.24 8.22 15.08
CA ARG A 422 -4.04 7.39 16.27
C ARG A 422 -3.26 6.14 15.91
N GLU A 423 -2.40 5.68 16.82
CA GLU A 423 -1.74 4.38 16.74
C GLU A 423 -2.73 3.24 16.45
N ILE A 424 -2.41 2.42 15.44
CA ILE A 424 -3.32 1.43 14.87
C ILE A 424 -3.63 0.33 15.89
N ASN A 425 -2.61 -0.15 16.60
CA ASN A 425 -2.77 -1.20 17.61
C ASN A 425 -3.59 -0.71 18.82
N ASP A 426 -3.43 0.56 19.20
CA ASP A 426 -4.22 1.16 20.27
C ASP A 426 -5.69 1.26 19.87
N LEU A 427 -5.96 1.66 18.62
CA LEU A 427 -7.31 1.69 18.09
C LEU A 427 -7.92 0.28 18.01
N ALA A 428 -7.21 -0.68 17.43
CA ALA A 428 -7.67 -2.06 17.28
C ALA A 428 -7.98 -2.69 18.64
N THR A 429 -7.14 -2.45 19.65
CA THR A 429 -7.34 -2.95 21.03
C THR A 429 -8.59 -2.33 21.67
N GLU A 430 -8.78 -1.01 21.58
CA GLU A 430 -9.97 -0.35 22.13
C GLU A 430 -11.26 -0.84 21.44
N MET A 431 -11.21 -0.99 20.11
CA MET A 431 -12.38 -1.33 19.30
C MET A 431 -12.67 -2.83 19.29
N LYS A 432 -11.70 -3.66 19.72
CA LYS A 432 -11.68 -5.12 19.59
C LYS A 432 -11.81 -5.58 18.13
N THR A 433 -11.15 -4.88 17.21
CA THR A 433 -11.19 -5.11 15.75
C THR A 433 -9.80 -5.48 15.21
N SER A 434 -9.69 -5.78 13.91
CA SER A 434 -8.40 -5.79 13.21
C SER A 434 -7.83 -4.37 13.07
N GLY A 435 -6.59 -4.28 12.57
CA GLY A 435 -5.92 -3.02 12.26
C GLY A 435 -6.63 -2.25 11.14
N TYR A 436 -6.69 -0.93 11.32
CA TYR A 436 -7.15 0.04 10.32
C TYR A 436 -5.99 0.44 9.40
N ASN A 437 -6.19 1.46 8.55
CA ASN A 437 -5.26 1.85 7.50
C ASN A 437 -3.83 2.12 8.01
N PRO A 438 -2.79 1.39 7.53
CA PRO A 438 -1.40 1.68 7.81
C PRO A 438 -0.74 2.71 6.88
N PHE A 439 -1.52 3.27 5.95
CA PHE A 439 -1.11 4.17 4.86
C PHE A 439 -2.02 5.43 4.79
N GLU A 440 -2.27 6.08 5.94
CA GLU A 440 -3.25 7.19 6.06
C GLU A 440 -2.98 8.42 5.18
N ASN A 441 -1.70 8.74 5.00
CA ASN A 441 -1.25 9.99 4.40
C ASN A 441 -0.51 9.70 3.08
N PRO A 442 -1.21 9.46 1.95
CA PRO A 442 -0.56 9.30 0.66
C PRO A 442 0.12 10.58 0.22
N THR A 443 1.31 10.46 -0.34
CA THR A 443 2.09 11.61 -0.84
C THR A 443 1.75 11.93 -2.30
N GLY A 444 1.25 10.96 -3.07
CA GLY A 444 1.16 11.07 -4.53
C GLY A 444 2.52 11.04 -5.22
N ILE A 445 3.59 10.65 -4.53
CA ILE A 445 4.93 10.48 -5.08
C ILE A 445 5.31 9.00 -5.00
N TYR A 446 6.11 8.54 -5.97
CA TYR A 446 6.70 7.21 -5.93
C TYR A 446 8.19 7.28 -6.23
N PHE A 447 8.90 6.29 -5.71
CA PHE A 447 10.35 6.13 -5.86
C PHE A 447 10.68 4.83 -6.57
N LYS A 448 11.87 4.77 -7.16
CA LYS A 448 12.47 3.53 -7.68
C LYS A 448 13.42 2.90 -6.66
N ASP A 449 13.70 1.62 -6.85
CA ASP A 449 14.74 0.90 -6.12
C ASP A 449 16.08 1.64 -6.20
N GLY A 450 16.71 1.85 -5.05
CA GLY A 450 17.99 2.52 -4.91
C GLY A 450 17.96 4.04 -5.07
N GLU A 451 16.80 4.67 -5.29
CA GLU A 451 16.69 6.12 -5.49
C GLU A 451 16.97 6.90 -4.19
N GLU A 452 17.69 8.03 -4.29
CA GLU A 452 17.92 8.94 -3.16
C GLU A 452 16.72 9.90 -3.02
N ALA A 453 15.89 9.66 -2.01
CA ALA A 453 14.78 10.51 -1.62
C ALA A 453 15.26 11.73 -0.82
N VAL A 454 14.83 12.93 -1.20
CA VAL A 454 15.07 14.16 -0.45
C VAL A 454 13.74 14.71 0.08
N VAL A 455 13.63 14.80 1.40
CA VAL A 455 12.44 15.26 2.11
C VAL A 455 12.82 16.36 3.08
N ILE A 456 12.18 17.52 2.95
CA ILE A 456 12.36 18.65 3.86
C ILE A 456 11.14 18.71 4.78
N LEU A 457 11.36 18.52 6.07
CA LEU A 457 10.31 18.47 7.08
C LEU A 457 10.38 19.75 7.92
N GLY A 458 9.25 20.44 8.06
CA GLY A 458 9.17 21.61 8.94
C GLY A 458 9.20 21.21 10.42
N ASN A 459 9.03 22.18 11.31
CA ASN A 459 8.96 21.95 12.75
C ASN A 459 7.89 20.90 13.13
N THR A 460 8.28 19.84 13.84
CA THR A 460 7.41 18.74 14.27
C THR A 460 6.84 18.92 15.67
N ASN A 461 7.30 19.92 16.41
CA ASN A 461 7.02 20.12 17.84
C ASN A 461 7.33 18.87 18.67
N GLY A 462 8.35 18.10 18.28
CA GLY A 462 8.80 16.88 18.95
C GLY A 462 8.09 15.59 18.53
N GLU A 463 7.11 15.67 17.62
CA GLU A 463 6.47 14.48 17.06
C GLU A 463 7.41 13.70 16.13
N GLN A 464 7.24 12.37 16.11
CA GLN A 464 8.01 11.46 15.26
C GLN A 464 7.24 11.16 13.98
N VAL A 465 7.93 11.16 12.85
CA VAL A 465 7.33 10.96 11.53
C VAL A 465 8.28 10.15 10.66
N ASN A 466 7.75 9.22 9.86
CA ASN A 466 8.53 8.48 8.88
C ASN A 466 8.00 8.71 7.46
N LEU A 467 8.89 8.68 6.47
CA LEU A 467 8.50 8.38 5.09
C LEU A 467 8.35 6.86 4.98
N LYS A 468 7.24 6.37 4.43
CA LYS A 468 6.99 4.94 4.22
C LYS A 468 6.82 4.65 2.75
N VAL A 469 7.43 3.59 2.22
CA VAL A 469 7.37 3.22 0.81
C VAL A 469 6.89 1.78 0.66
N TYR A 470 5.98 1.53 -0.28
CA TYR A 470 5.49 0.19 -0.57
C TYR A 470 5.06 -0.03 -2.03
N ASP A 471 5.44 -1.19 -2.58
CA ASP A 471 5.14 -1.57 -3.96
C ASP A 471 3.78 -2.29 -4.09
N PHE A 472 2.70 -1.51 -4.09
CA PHE A 472 1.35 -2.05 -4.32
C PHE A 472 1.17 -2.59 -5.74
N ASP A 473 1.94 -2.10 -6.71
CA ASP A 473 1.80 -2.55 -8.10
C ASP A 473 2.36 -3.96 -8.29
N ALA A 474 3.48 -4.28 -7.64
CA ALA A 474 4.00 -5.64 -7.57
C ALA A 474 2.97 -6.62 -6.98
N VAL A 475 2.31 -6.27 -5.87
CA VAL A 475 1.27 -7.09 -5.23
C VAL A 475 0.09 -7.32 -6.16
N ARG A 476 -0.39 -6.27 -6.84
CA ARG A 476 -1.46 -6.35 -7.83
C ARG A 476 -1.09 -7.29 -8.98
N GLN A 477 0.15 -7.24 -9.44
CA GLN A 477 0.66 -8.10 -10.51
C GLN A 477 0.96 -9.54 -10.07
N GLY A 478 1.01 -9.82 -8.77
CA GLY A 478 1.28 -11.15 -8.21
C GLY A 478 2.75 -11.42 -7.95
N ASN A 479 3.57 -10.38 -7.95
CA ASN A 479 4.99 -10.46 -7.63
C ASN A 479 5.17 -10.43 -6.11
N SER A 480 6.14 -11.19 -5.61
CA SER A 480 6.55 -11.10 -4.21
C SER A 480 7.15 -9.72 -3.96
N THR A 481 6.70 -9.04 -2.92
CA THR A 481 7.28 -7.78 -2.46
C THR A 481 7.72 -7.93 -1.00
N PRO A 482 8.85 -7.32 -0.59
CA PRO A 482 9.20 -7.20 0.82
C PRO A 482 8.14 -6.44 1.63
N ASP A 483 8.23 -6.51 2.96
CA ASP A 483 7.37 -5.70 3.83
C ASP A 483 7.61 -4.19 3.61
N PRO A 484 6.62 -3.32 3.90
CA PRO A 484 6.76 -1.87 3.77
C PRO A 484 7.95 -1.35 4.59
N VAL A 485 8.74 -0.45 4.00
CA VAL A 485 9.91 0.13 4.65
C VAL A 485 9.60 1.54 5.12
N SER A 486 9.84 1.82 6.41
CA SER A 486 9.73 3.14 7.02
C SER A 486 11.11 3.76 7.23
N TYR A 487 11.23 5.05 6.92
CA TYR A 487 12.44 5.87 7.00
C TYR A 487 12.19 7.06 7.94
N PRO A 488 12.82 7.10 9.12
CA PRO A 488 12.66 8.22 10.05
C PRO A 488 13.06 9.56 9.46
N LEU A 489 12.24 10.59 9.70
CA LEU A 489 12.47 11.95 9.25
C LEU A 489 12.83 12.87 10.43
N ASN A 490 13.58 13.92 10.11
CA ASN A 490 13.99 15.00 11.01
C ASN A 490 13.55 16.34 10.49
N GLU A 491 13.34 17.30 11.39
CA GLU A 491 13.24 18.70 11.01
C GLU A 491 14.42 19.11 10.13
N GLY A 492 14.14 19.82 9.04
CA GLY A 492 15.10 20.17 8.01
C GLY A 492 15.22 19.12 6.89
N ILE A 493 16.39 19.06 6.27
CA ILE A 493 16.65 18.32 5.03
C ILE A 493 17.04 16.88 5.35
N ASN A 494 16.30 15.91 4.82
CA ASN A 494 16.56 14.48 4.94
C ASN A 494 16.96 13.92 3.58
N LYS A 495 18.06 13.15 3.51
CA LYS A 495 18.41 12.32 2.35
C LYS A 495 18.29 10.85 2.75
N LEU A 496 17.49 10.09 2.02
CA LEU A 496 17.16 8.71 2.33
C LEU A 496 17.41 7.85 1.10
N ARG A 497 18.12 6.73 1.26
CA ARG A 497 18.26 5.75 0.19
C ARG A 497 17.07 4.79 0.22
N ILE A 498 16.22 4.85 -0.81
CA ILE A 498 15.05 3.99 -0.94
C ILE A 498 15.53 2.61 -1.38
N VAL A 499 15.29 1.60 -0.55
CA VAL A 499 15.77 0.22 -0.79
C VAL A 499 14.85 -0.50 -1.77
N HIS A 500 13.54 -0.33 -1.58
CA HIS A 500 12.50 -0.87 -2.44
C HIS A 500 11.55 0.27 -2.85
N GLY A 501 11.37 0.45 -4.15
CA GLY A 501 10.53 1.47 -4.74
C GLY A 501 9.04 1.18 -4.55
N GLY A 502 8.22 2.15 -4.92
CA GLY A 502 6.77 2.09 -4.73
C GLY A 502 6.17 3.45 -4.37
N LEU A 503 4.87 3.45 -4.08
CA LEU A 503 4.16 4.64 -3.60
C LEU A 503 4.66 5.03 -2.22
N SER A 504 4.78 6.33 -1.96
CA SER A 504 5.19 6.84 -0.65
C SER A 504 4.06 7.46 0.17
N TYR A 505 4.21 7.36 1.49
CA TYR A 505 3.26 7.79 2.51
C TYR A 505 3.99 8.46 3.65
N ILE A 506 3.30 9.35 4.38
CA ILE A 506 3.82 9.92 5.63
C ILE A 506 3.21 9.17 6.81
N GLU A 507 4.02 8.34 7.47
CA GLU A 507 3.64 7.62 8.67
C GLU A 507 3.67 8.60 9.86
N TYR A 508 2.50 9.18 10.17
CA TYR A 508 2.31 10.11 11.26
C TYR A 508 1.25 9.59 12.23
N TYR A 509 1.58 8.50 12.91
CA TYR A 509 0.80 7.97 14.04
C TYR A 509 1.42 8.47 15.34
N THR A 510 0.57 8.88 16.29
CA THR A 510 1.04 9.41 17.57
C THR A 510 -0.01 9.20 18.67
N PRO A 511 0.41 8.93 19.92
CA PRO A 511 -0.52 8.97 21.07
C PRO A 511 -1.16 10.35 21.25
N ASN A 512 -0.52 11.42 20.76
CA ASN A 512 -1.00 12.80 20.86
C ASN A 512 -1.94 13.20 19.71
N TRP A 513 -2.46 12.26 18.91
CA TRP A 513 -3.19 12.53 17.66
C TRP A 513 -4.37 13.51 17.77
N ARG A 514 -4.93 13.71 18.97
CA ARG A 514 -6.01 14.68 19.22
C ARG A 514 -5.51 16.12 19.33
N THR A 515 -4.25 16.32 19.71
CA THR A 515 -3.65 17.64 20.02
C THR A 515 -2.45 17.98 19.15
N ALA A 516 -1.81 16.97 18.56
CA ALA A 516 -0.70 17.17 17.62
C ALA A 516 -1.16 17.99 16.41
N SER A 517 -0.28 18.85 15.91
CA SER A 517 -0.57 19.70 14.75
C SER A 517 -0.27 18.97 13.46
N ALA A 518 -0.99 19.29 12.38
CA ALA A 518 -0.64 18.80 11.06
C ALA A 518 0.75 19.33 10.63
N LEU A 519 1.52 18.51 9.93
CA LEU A 519 2.92 18.80 9.60
C LEU A 519 3.08 19.09 8.12
N LYS A 520 3.79 20.18 7.79
CA LYS A 520 4.07 20.56 6.40
C LYS A 520 5.42 19.99 5.96
N LEU A 521 5.42 19.28 4.84
CA LEU A 521 6.60 18.61 4.28
C LEU A 521 6.76 18.98 2.80
N HIS A 522 8.01 18.99 2.35
CA HIS A 522 8.38 19.12 0.95
C HIS A 522 9.18 17.88 0.49
N ILE A 523 8.58 17.05 -0.36
CA ILE A 523 9.23 15.89 -0.98
C ILE A 523 9.80 16.33 -2.34
N ALA A 524 11.10 16.64 -2.33
CA ALA A 524 11.78 17.35 -3.40
C ALA A 524 12.38 16.43 -4.48
N SER A 525 12.40 15.11 -4.28
CA SER A 525 12.77 14.12 -5.30
C SER A 525 11.65 13.10 -5.56
N GLY A 526 11.95 11.97 -6.21
CA GLY A 526 10.92 11.03 -6.67
C GLY A 526 10.08 11.60 -7.83
N LYS A 527 9.18 10.76 -8.33
CA LYS A 527 8.27 11.14 -9.41
C LYS A 527 6.85 11.31 -8.91
N VAL A 528 6.20 12.39 -9.33
CA VAL A 528 4.80 12.65 -9.03
C VAL A 528 3.93 11.64 -9.80
N ASN A 529 3.15 10.88 -9.05
CA ASN A 529 2.05 10.04 -9.56
C ASN A 529 0.69 10.74 -9.41
N GLY A 530 0.55 11.56 -8.37
CA GLY A 530 -0.72 12.09 -7.90
C GLY A 530 -1.53 11.07 -7.09
N TYR A 531 -2.60 11.55 -6.48
CA TYR A 531 -3.65 10.76 -5.83
C TYR A 531 -4.97 11.53 -5.89
N TYR A 532 -6.10 10.85 -5.68
CA TYR A 532 -7.40 11.51 -5.56
C TYR A 532 -7.77 11.69 -4.08
N ASP A 533 -8.10 12.90 -3.67
CA ASP A 533 -8.68 13.22 -2.36
C ASP A 533 -10.08 13.79 -2.57
N LYS A 534 -11.07 13.14 -1.97
CA LYS A 534 -12.49 13.49 -2.12
C LYS A 534 -12.79 14.97 -1.81
N HIS A 535 -12.08 15.59 -0.88
CA HIS A 535 -12.31 16.99 -0.51
C HIS A 535 -11.53 17.95 -1.39
N ARG A 536 -10.24 17.68 -1.64
CA ARG A 536 -9.41 18.54 -2.50
C ARG A 536 -9.91 18.54 -3.94
N ASP A 537 -10.29 17.38 -4.45
CA ASP A 537 -10.52 17.12 -5.87
C ASP A 537 -12.00 17.05 -6.24
N ALA A 538 -12.90 17.49 -5.35
CA ALA A 538 -14.36 17.41 -5.54
C ALA A 538 -14.87 18.06 -6.83
N LEU A 539 -14.19 19.12 -7.31
CA LEU A 539 -14.50 19.84 -8.55
C LEU A 539 -13.50 19.54 -9.67
N ALA A 540 -12.49 18.71 -9.40
CA ALA A 540 -11.43 18.42 -10.35
C ALA A 540 -11.87 17.38 -11.37
N ASN A 541 -11.26 17.43 -12.56
CA ASN A 541 -11.39 16.37 -13.53
C ASN A 541 -10.51 15.18 -13.11
N TRP A 542 -11.07 14.23 -12.36
CA TRP A 542 -10.33 13.06 -11.86
C TRP A 542 -9.63 12.26 -12.98
N ARG A 543 -10.13 12.33 -14.23
CA ARG A 543 -9.48 11.68 -15.37
C ARG A 543 -8.12 12.30 -15.69
N GLU A 544 -7.91 13.60 -15.44
CA GLU A 544 -6.61 14.25 -15.61
C GLU A 544 -5.60 13.74 -14.58
N ILE A 545 -6.01 13.57 -13.32
CA ILE A 545 -5.18 12.98 -12.27
C ILE A 545 -4.73 11.57 -12.69
N LEU A 546 -5.66 10.71 -13.12
CA LEU A 546 -5.35 9.35 -13.60
C LEU A 546 -4.51 9.31 -14.87
N ASN A 547 -4.65 10.30 -15.76
CA ASN A 547 -3.87 10.35 -17.00
C ASN A 547 -2.43 10.81 -16.75
N LYS A 548 -2.20 11.59 -15.69
CA LYS A 548 -0.86 11.96 -15.22
C LYS A 548 -0.18 10.86 -14.42
N ALA A 549 -0.94 9.98 -13.77
CA ALA A 549 -0.40 8.84 -13.03
C ALA A 549 0.47 7.94 -13.93
N THR A 550 1.72 7.74 -13.54
CA THR A 550 2.68 6.90 -14.27
C THR A 550 3.10 5.65 -13.51
N TYR A 551 2.67 5.50 -12.26
CA TYR A 551 2.77 4.27 -11.50
C TYR A 551 1.54 3.38 -11.77
N GLY A 552 1.64 2.06 -11.55
CA GLY A 552 0.57 1.13 -11.93
C GLY A 552 -0.65 1.17 -11.01
N CYS A 553 -0.51 1.73 -9.80
CA CYS A 553 -1.60 1.97 -8.84
C CYS A 553 -1.77 3.46 -8.51
N ILE A 554 -2.92 3.81 -7.94
CA ILE A 554 -3.24 5.15 -7.44
C ILE A 554 -4.01 5.07 -6.11
N ASP A 555 -3.70 6.01 -5.22
CA ASP A 555 -4.42 6.24 -3.98
C ASP A 555 -5.73 7.03 -4.20
N ILE A 556 -6.77 6.63 -3.50
CA ILE A 556 -8.09 7.27 -3.50
C ILE A 556 -8.51 7.43 -2.04
N LYS A 557 -8.62 8.67 -1.57
CA LYS A 557 -8.85 9.01 -0.17
C LYS A 557 -10.28 9.51 0.06
N GLY A 558 -10.98 8.89 1.01
CA GLY A 558 -12.35 9.19 1.40
C GLY A 558 -12.48 9.76 2.82
N ASP A 559 -13.70 9.77 3.36
CA ASP A 559 -13.99 10.26 4.72
C ASP A 559 -13.84 9.18 5.81
N ARG A 560 -13.89 7.91 5.39
CA ARG A 560 -13.90 6.73 6.27
C ARG A 560 -13.02 5.58 5.78
N ILE A 561 -12.64 5.58 4.51
CA ILE A 561 -11.81 4.54 3.90
C ILE A 561 -10.90 5.13 2.83
N ASN A 562 -9.68 4.59 2.75
CA ASN A 562 -8.74 4.85 1.67
C ASN A 562 -8.56 3.59 0.81
N LEU A 563 -8.36 3.77 -0.48
CA LEU A 563 -8.22 2.70 -1.46
C LEU A 563 -6.92 2.84 -2.26
N VAL A 564 -6.28 1.72 -2.59
CA VAL A 564 -5.16 1.66 -3.55
C VAL A 564 -5.52 0.74 -4.71
N PHE A 565 -5.91 1.33 -5.84
CA PHE A 565 -6.38 0.60 -7.02
C PHE A 565 -5.46 0.73 -8.21
N GLY A 566 -5.43 -0.30 -9.06
CA GLY A 566 -4.74 -0.26 -10.34
C GLY A 566 -5.31 0.83 -11.25
N VAL A 567 -4.44 1.68 -11.80
CA VAL A 567 -4.83 2.81 -12.65
C VAL A 567 -5.65 2.35 -13.85
N ASN A 568 -5.25 1.24 -14.49
CA ASN A 568 -5.97 0.69 -15.64
C ASN A 568 -7.36 0.14 -15.27
N SER A 569 -7.49 -0.49 -14.10
CA SER A 569 -8.77 -1.01 -13.60
C SER A 569 -9.75 0.12 -13.35
N VAL A 570 -9.29 1.22 -12.72
CA VAL A 570 -10.10 2.43 -12.53
C VAL A 570 -10.48 3.04 -13.88
N LYS A 571 -9.52 3.25 -14.81
CA LYS A 571 -9.82 3.80 -16.14
C LYS A 571 -10.84 2.98 -16.94
N THR A 572 -10.88 1.67 -16.71
CA THR A 572 -11.74 0.74 -17.47
C THR A 572 -13.13 0.61 -16.86
N HIS A 573 -13.24 0.61 -15.54
CA HIS A 573 -14.47 0.21 -14.84
C HIS A 573 -15.15 1.33 -14.05
N CYS A 574 -14.42 2.40 -13.72
CA CYS A 574 -14.95 3.51 -12.93
C CYS A 574 -15.58 4.58 -13.82
N ASP A 575 -16.86 4.88 -13.55
CA ASP A 575 -17.60 5.94 -14.25
C ASP A 575 -17.30 7.33 -13.67
N ASP A 576 -17.18 7.40 -12.33
CA ASP A 576 -16.80 8.58 -11.56
C ASP A 576 -16.09 8.19 -10.25
N LEU A 577 -14.92 8.80 -10.00
CA LEU A 577 -14.06 8.46 -8.87
C LEU A 577 -14.61 8.98 -7.53
N GLY A 578 -15.30 10.12 -7.55
CA GLY A 578 -15.96 10.71 -6.39
C GLY A 578 -17.13 9.85 -5.93
N ASP A 579 -17.97 9.41 -6.88
CA ASP A 579 -19.08 8.48 -6.58
C ASP A 579 -18.57 7.12 -6.09
N LEU A 580 -17.47 6.62 -6.67
CA LEU A 580 -16.83 5.40 -6.22
C LEU A 580 -16.42 5.49 -4.75
N ILE A 581 -15.57 6.46 -4.38
CA ILE A 581 -15.11 6.56 -2.99
C ILE A 581 -16.27 6.87 -2.03
N GLN A 582 -17.28 7.64 -2.46
CA GLN A 582 -18.47 7.91 -1.67
C GLN A 582 -19.30 6.66 -1.41
N SER A 583 -19.38 5.71 -2.36
CA SER A 583 -20.05 4.43 -2.16
C SER A 583 -19.36 3.58 -1.09
N TYR A 584 -18.03 3.54 -1.10
CA TYR A 584 -17.22 2.86 -0.08
C TYR A 584 -17.36 3.53 1.30
N ASP A 585 -17.33 4.87 1.36
CA ASP A 585 -17.62 5.62 2.59
C ASP A 585 -19.00 5.30 3.16
N ASN A 586 -20.02 5.16 2.30
CA ASN A 586 -21.38 4.82 2.71
C ASN A 586 -21.49 3.39 3.27
N ILE A 587 -20.74 2.44 2.70
CA ILE A 587 -20.65 1.07 3.22
C ILE A 587 -20.01 1.09 4.61
N VAL A 588 -18.83 1.69 4.75
CA VAL A 588 -18.13 1.78 6.05
C VAL A 588 -18.95 2.55 7.09
N LYS A 589 -19.65 3.61 6.67
CA LYS A 589 -20.58 4.32 7.55
C LYS A 589 -21.65 3.39 8.11
N LEU A 590 -22.25 2.54 7.28
CA LEU A 590 -23.27 1.61 7.74
C LEU A 590 -22.71 0.54 8.69
N GLU A 591 -21.48 0.08 8.47
CA GLU A 591 -20.80 -0.82 9.42
C GLU A 591 -20.55 -0.13 10.77
N HIS A 592 -20.03 1.10 10.75
CA HIS A 592 -19.82 1.93 11.95
C HIS A 592 -21.14 2.24 12.68
N GLU A 593 -22.23 2.47 11.95
CA GLU A 593 -23.58 2.61 12.51
C GLU A 593 -24.03 1.33 13.23
N LEU A 594 -23.88 0.15 12.58
CA LEU A 594 -24.22 -1.13 13.19
C LEU A 594 -23.39 -1.42 14.43
N MET A 595 -22.12 -1.01 14.44
CA MET A 595 -21.26 -1.09 15.60
C MET A 595 -21.61 -0.08 16.70
N GLY A 596 -22.51 0.88 16.47
CA GLY A 596 -22.89 1.92 17.44
C GLY A 596 -21.83 3.01 17.65
N LEU A 597 -20.87 3.18 16.73
CA LEU A 597 -19.70 4.02 16.99
C LEU A 597 -20.04 5.51 17.07
N ASP A 598 -20.89 6.00 16.17
CA ASP A 598 -21.32 7.41 16.18
C ASP A 598 -22.18 7.71 17.43
N GLN A 599 -23.07 6.78 17.83
CA GLN A 599 -23.93 6.90 19.02
C GLN A 599 -23.11 7.00 20.31
N HIS A 600 -22.05 6.21 20.44
CA HIS A 600 -21.20 6.16 21.63
C HIS A 600 -19.97 7.07 21.54
N ASN A 601 -19.93 7.99 20.56
CA ASN A 601 -18.84 8.95 20.33
C ASN A 601 -17.45 8.29 20.16
N ARG A 602 -17.43 7.16 19.45
CA ARG A 602 -16.24 6.32 19.18
C ARG A 602 -15.79 6.34 17.73
N ARG A 603 -16.36 7.19 16.88
CA ARG A 603 -15.96 7.28 15.47
C ARG A 603 -14.42 7.49 15.38
N PRO A 604 -13.68 6.56 14.75
CA PRO A 604 -12.24 6.73 14.61
C PRO A 604 -11.92 7.88 13.65
N LYS A 605 -10.81 8.59 13.91
CA LYS A 605 -10.20 9.50 12.91
C LYS A 605 -9.54 8.68 11.80
N ASN A 606 -9.00 7.51 12.14
CA ASN A 606 -8.38 6.60 11.18
C ASN A 606 -9.39 6.06 10.16
N HIS A 607 -8.93 5.84 8.94
CA HIS A 607 -9.68 5.26 7.85
C HIS A 607 -9.56 3.73 7.87
N MET A 608 -10.59 3.03 7.38
CA MET A 608 -10.40 1.67 6.89
C MET A 608 -9.54 1.68 5.63
N PHE A 609 -9.10 0.51 5.18
CA PHE A 609 -8.24 0.41 4.01
C PHE A 609 -8.66 -0.71 3.08
N GLY A 610 -8.54 -0.45 1.78
CA GLY A 610 -8.81 -1.42 0.73
C GLY A 610 -7.72 -1.39 -0.33
N ARG A 611 -7.25 -2.54 -0.78
CA ARG A 611 -6.22 -2.62 -1.81
C ARG A 611 -6.49 -3.70 -2.84
N MET A 612 -5.95 -3.50 -4.03
CA MET A 612 -6.01 -4.50 -5.10
C MET A 612 -4.91 -5.55 -4.93
N THR A 613 -5.23 -6.80 -5.22
CA THR A 613 -4.33 -7.95 -5.17
C THR A 613 -4.44 -8.77 -6.44
N LYS A 614 -3.45 -9.62 -6.68
CA LYS A 614 -3.45 -10.51 -7.83
C LYS A 614 -4.56 -11.56 -7.81
N ASP A 615 -4.91 -12.05 -6.63
CA ASP A 615 -5.90 -13.11 -6.42
C ASP A 615 -6.56 -12.95 -5.04
N GLY A 616 -7.72 -13.57 -4.88
CA GLY A 616 -8.44 -13.68 -3.60
C GLY A 616 -9.26 -12.43 -3.22
N LEU A 617 -10.25 -12.67 -2.37
CA LEU A 617 -10.90 -11.62 -1.58
C LEU A 617 -10.66 -12.02 -0.14
N PHE A 618 -10.13 -11.09 0.66
CA PHE A 618 -9.76 -11.36 2.04
C PHE A 618 -9.68 -10.07 2.85
N ALA A 619 -9.57 -10.23 4.17
CA ALA A 619 -9.19 -9.18 5.09
C ALA A 619 -8.00 -9.61 5.93
N ASP A 620 -7.15 -8.66 6.30
CA ASP A 620 -5.97 -8.89 7.13
C ASP A 620 -5.73 -7.76 8.13
N GLY A 621 -4.52 -7.70 8.70
CA GLY A 621 -4.11 -6.68 9.67
C GLY A 621 -4.03 -5.26 9.10
N TRP A 622 -4.14 -5.08 7.78
CA TRP A 622 -4.10 -3.75 7.14
C TRP A 622 -5.47 -3.30 6.65
N GLY A 623 -6.35 -4.23 6.29
CA GLY A 623 -7.67 -3.94 5.74
C GLY A 623 -8.14 -5.02 4.77
N ALA A 624 -8.95 -4.64 3.78
CA ALA A 624 -9.45 -5.55 2.75
C ALA A 624 -8.51 -5.65 1.53
N GLY A 625 -8.37 -6.84 0.98
CA GLY A 625 -7.70 -7.15 -0.27
C GLY A 625 -8.68 -7.70 -1.31
N TRP A 626 -8.63 -7.18 -2.54
CA TRP A 626 -9.54 -7.61 -3.62
C TRP A 626 -8.81 -8.00 -4.89
N TYR A 627 -9.20 -9.15 -5.42
CA TYR A 627 -8.77 -9.62 -6.72
C TYR A 627 -9.05 -8.60 -7.82
N GLU A 628 -8.00 -8.24 -8.57
CA GLU A 628 -8.10 -7.35 -9.73
C GLU A 628 -9.17 -7.78 -10.74
N GLY A 629 -9.39 -9.08 -10.94
CA GLY A 629 -10.40 -9.59 -11.88
C GLY A 629 -11.86 -9.28 -11.47
N CYS A 630 -12.10 -8.84 -10.24
CA CYS A 630 -13.42 -8.43 -9.75
C CYS A 630 -13.67 -6.91 -9.89
N MET A 631 -12.70 -6.14 -10.42
CA MET A 631 -12.83 -4.68 -10.49
C MET A 631 -13.94 -4.19 -11.41
N ASN A 632 -14.42 -5.04 -12.32
CA ASN A 632 -15.60 -4.72 -13.09
C ASN A 632 -16.85 -4.49 -12.21
N GLU A 633 -16.94 -5.09 -11.03
CA GLU A 633 -18.02 -4.91 -10.05
C GLU A 633 -17.60 -4.01 -8.89
N LEU A 634 -16.33 -4.05 -8.48
CA LEU A 634 -15.85 -3.36 -7.28
C LEU A 634 -15.39 -1.91 -7.53
N ALA A 635 -14.95 -1.58 -8.74
CA ALA A 635 -14.52 -0.21 -9.10
C ALA A 635 -15.64 0.61 -9.76
N ASN A 636 -16.92 0.26 -9.57
CA ASN A 636 -18.05 0.97 -10.17
C ASN A 636 -19.21 1.13 -9.17
N ALA A 637 -19.50 2.37 -8.76
CA ALA A 637 -20.56 2.68 -7.79
C ALA A 637 -21.97 2.29 -8.24
N ALA A 638 -22.25 2.21 -9.55
CA ALA A 638 -23.56 1.83 -10.06
C ALA A 638 -23.83 0.32 -9.94
N LYS A 639 -22.80 -0.49 -9.68
CA LYS A 639 -22.91 -1.96 -9.61
C LYS A 639 -23.03 -2.47 -8.19
N SER A 640 -24.27 -2.62 -7.74
CA SER A 640 -24.57 -3.06 -6.38
C SER A 640 -24.19 -4.53 -6.06
N LYS A 641 -23.93 -5.38 -7.06
CA LYS A 641 -23.60 -6.80 -6.83
C LYS A 641 -22.30 -6.96 -6.04
N GLY A 642 -21.34 -6.06 -6.23
CA GLY A 642 -20.08 -6.03 -5.49
C GLY A 642 -20.22 -5.70 -4.01
N ASN A 643 -21.32 -5.05 -3.60
CA ASN A 643 -21.49 -4.52 -2.24
C ASN A 643 -21.43 -5.61 -1.16
N TRP A 644 -21.92 -6.81 -1.42
CA TRP A 644 -21.81 -7.93 -0.47
C TRP A 644 -20.35 -8.27 -0.21
N ALA A 645 -19.54 -8.41 -1.26
CA ALA A 645 -18.14 -8.76 -1.15
C ALA A 645 -17.33 -7.65 -0.44
N ILE A 646 -17.60 -6.38 -0.76
CA ILE A 646 -16.94 -5.24 -0.09
C ILE A 646 -17.23 -5.27 1.42
N ALA A 647 -18.50 -5.35 1.80
CA ALA A 647 -18.92 -5.36 3.20
C ALA A 647 -18.54 -6.65 3.95
N HIS A 648 -18.39 -7.77 3.24
CA HIS A 648 -17.95 -9.02 3.84
C HIS A 648 -16.49 -8.92 4.31
N GLU A 649 -15.59 -8.42 3.45
CA GLU A 649 -14.17 -8.26 3.80
C GLU A 649 -13.96 -7.13 4.80
N LEU A 650 -14.62 -5.97 4.63
CA LEU A 650 -14.55 -4.89 5.63
C LEU A 650 -15.20 -5.32 6.96
N GLY A 651 -16.25 -6.12 6.90
CA GLY A 651 -16.89 -6.74 8.05
C GLY A 651 -15.97 -7.68 8.83
N HIS A 652 -15.00 -8.36 8.18
CA HIS A 652 -13.95 -9.11 8.87
C HIS A 652 -13.01 -8.20 9.65
N VAL A 653 -12.66 -7.03 9.10
CA VAL A 653 -11.85 -6.01 9.81
C VAL A 653 -12.61 -5.51 11.04
N ASN A 654 -13.91 -5.23 10.89
CA ASN A 654 -14.79 -4.70 11.94
C ASN A 654 -15.42 -5.77 12.86
N GLN A 655 -15.03 -7.03 12.73
CA GLN A 655 -15.57 -8.12 13.53
C GLN A 655 -15.07 -8.03 14.97
N ILE A 656 -15.99 -7.81 15.93
CA ILE A 656 -15.64 -7.57 17.33
C ILE A 656 -15.30 -8.89 18.03
N SER A 657 -14.05 -9.03 18.46
CA SER A 657 -13.53 -10.29 19.01
C SER A 657 -12.67 -10.06 20.27
N PRO A 658 -12.87 -10.84 21.37
CA PRO A 658 -13.96 -11.80 21.59
C PRO A 658 -15.29 -11.08 21.89
N GLY A 659 -16.42 -11.78 21.70
CA GLY A 659 -17.74 -11.36 22.18
C GLY A 659 -18.85 -11.30 21.14
N LEU A 660 -18.54 -10.78 19.94
CA LEU A 660 -19.41 -10.89 18.76
C LEU A 660 -18.78 -11.75 17.67
N LYS A 661 -17.73 -12.47 18.05
CA LYS A 661 -17.09 -13.56 17.31
C LYS A 661 -16.69 -14.64 18.31
N TRP A 662 -17.13 -15.86 18.05
CA TRP A 662 -16.73 -17.08 18.76
C TRP A 662 -16.61 -18.24 17.77
N VAL A 663 -16.22 -19.43 18.24
CA VAL A 663 -16.04 -20.59 17.38
C VAL A 663 -17.25 -20.83 16.46
N SER A 664 -16.98 -21.16 15.19
CA SER A 664 -17.99 -21.38 14.15
C SER A 664 -18.78 -20.14 13.68
N THR A 665 -18.32 -18.92 14.01
CA THR A 665 -18.98 -17.68 13.58
C THR A 665 -18.08 -16.70 12.82
N THR A 666 -16.84 -17.07 12.51
CA THR A 666 -15.88 -16.24 11.77
C THR A 666 -16.46 -15.76 10.44
N GLU A 667 -17.09 -16.64 9.66
CA GLU A 667 -17.75 -16.28 8.38
C GLU A 667 -19.25 -16.02 8.52
N VAL A 668 -19.71 -15.78 9.74
CA VAL A 668 -21.13 -15.53 10.04
C VAL A 668 -21.32 -14.11 10.54
N THR A 669 -20.59 -13.70 11.58
CA THR A 669 -20.85 -12.43 12.25
C THR A 669 -20.31 -11.23 11.47
N ASN A 670 -19.34 -11.40 10.56
CA ASN A 670 -19.02 -10.38 9.55
C ASN A 670 -20.21 -10.14 8.59
N ASN A 671 -20.97 -11.19 8.26
CA ASN A 671 -22.07 -11.06 7.31
C ASN A 671 -23.30 -10.33 7.86
N VAL A 672 -23.32 -9.95 9.15
CA VAL A 672 -24.32 -9.00 9.67
C VAL A 672 -24.18 -7.64 8.98
N TYR A 673 -22.96 -7.24 8.65
CA TYR A 673 -22.64 -6.04 7.90
C TYR A 673 -23.08 -6.20 6.44
N SER A 674 -22.66 -7.30 5.79
CA SER A 674 -22.97 -7.61 4.40
C SER A 674 -24.47 -7.64 4.10
N VAL A 675 -25.26 -8.29 4.96
CA VAL A 675 -26.71 -8.39 4.77
C VAL A 675 -27.40 -7.04 4.91
N CYS A 676 -26.96 -6.20 5.86
CA CYS A 676 -27.51 -4.85 6.03
C CYS A 676 -27.10 -3.91 4.89
N VAL A 677 -25.85 -4.00 4.43
CA VAL A 677 -25.36 -3.26 3.25
C VAL A 677 -26.16 -3.65 2.02
N ARG A 678 -26.40 -4.95 1.81
CA ARG A 678 -27.19 -5.42 0.68
C ARG A 678 -28.64 -4.98 0.78
N TYR A 679 -29.22 -5.01 1.98
CA TYR A 679 -30.57 -4.52 2.22
C TYR A 679 -30.72 -3.01 1.93
N GLN A 680 -29.73 -2.21 2.32
CA GLN A 680 -29.73 -0.76 2.13
C GLN A 680 -29.48 -0.34 0.67
N PHE A 681 -28.54 -1.00 -0.02
CA PHE A 681 -28.02 -0.55 -1.32
C PHE A 681 -28.32 -1.51 -2.49
N GLY A 682 -29.09 -2.57 -2.28
CA GLY A 682 -29.36 -3.60 -3.30
C GLY A 682 -30.55 -4.51 -2.98
N ARG A 683 -31.63 -3.95 -2.43
CA ARG A 683 -32.80 -4.66 -1.88
C ARG A 683 -33.48 -5.63 -2.85
N ASP A 684 -33.43 -5.37 -4.15
CA ASP A 684 -34.08 -6.19 -5.18
C ASP A 684 -33.42 -7.57 -5.35
N SER A 685 -32.28 -7.83 -4.72
CA SER A 685 -31.55 -9.08 -4.84
C SER A 685 -30.83 -9.43 -3.53
N MET A 686 -31.63 -9.71 -2.51
CA MET A 686 -31.18 -10.21 -1.21
C MET A 686 -30.75 -11.69 -1.30
N PRO A 687 -29.48 -12.04 -1.01
CA PRO A 687 -28.99 -13.42 -1.19
C PRO A 687 -29.76 -14.47 -0.39
N LEU A 688 -30.11 -14.19 0.87
CA LEU A 688 -30.79 -15.17 1.72
C LEU A 688 -32.20 -15.52 1.20
N GLU A 689 -32.90 -14.55 0.63
CA GLU A 689 -34.27 -14.69 0.12
C GLU A 689 -34.36 -15.02 -1.38
N GLN A 690 -33.32 -14.71 -2.18
CA GLN A 690 -33.35 -14.80 -3.66
C GLN A 690 -32.28 -15.71 -4.26
N GLU A 691 -31.33 -16.26 -3.48
CA GLU A 691 -30.41 -17.27 -4.02
C GLU A 691 -31.15 -18.58 -4.30
N LYS A 692 -30.89 -19.19 -5.47
CA LYS A 692 -31.41 -20.50 -5.84
C LYS A 692 -30.45 -21.61 -5.40
N CYS A 693 -30.69 -22.17 -4.23
CA CYS A 693 -29.86 -23.21 -3.65
C CYS A 693 -30.70 -24.25 -2.88
N ASN A 694 -30.03 -25.19 -2.23
CA ASN A 694 -30.69 -26.23 -1.44
C ASN A 694 -31.63 -25.63 -0.37
N ASP A 695 -32.81 -26.21 -0.20
CA ASP A 695 -33.83 -25.82 0.78
C ASP A 695 -33.79 -26.62 2.09
N GLY A 696 -32.83 -27.53 2.27
CA GLY A 696 -32.75 -28.46 3.40
C GLY A 696 -33.60 -29.73 3.24
N ASN A 697 -34.18 -29.91 2.05
CA ASN A 697 -34.93 -31.08 1.62
C ASN A 697 -34.51 -31.56 0.21
N ASN A 698 -33.26 -31.29 -0.19
CA ASN A 698 -32.69 -31.69 -1.49
C ASN A 698 -33.35 -31.07 -2.73
N ASN A 699 -34.00 -29.91 -2.58
CA ASN A 699 -34.52 -29.14 -3.72
C ASN A 699 -33.73 -27.84 -3.89
N ASN A 700 -33.55 -27.40 -5.14
CA ASN A 700 -32.94 -26.10 -5.43
C ASN A 700 -34.03 -25.07 -5.78
N VAL A 701 -34.26 -24.11 -4.88
CA VAL A 701 -35.34 -23.10 -4.99
C VAL A 701 -34.83 -21.71 -4.62
N LEU A 702 -35.45 -20.67 -5.17
CA LEU A 702 -35.24 -19.30 -4.66
C LEU A 702 -35.70 -19.24 -3.19
N GLY A 703 -34.91 -18.62 -2.33
CA GLY A 703 -35.11 -18.63 -0.88
C GLY A 703 -34.56 -19.89 -0.19
N GLY A 704 -33.72 -20.67 -0.88
CA GLY A 704 -33.19 -21.93 -0.38
C GLY A 704 -32.43 -21.80 0.94
N ARG A 705 -31.66 -20.72 1.14
CA ARG A 705 -30.92 -20.47 2.40
C ARG A 705 -31.87 -20.36 3.59
N PHE A 706 -32.90 -19.52 3.48
CA PHE A 706 -33.92 -19.39 4.53
C PHE A 706 -34.75 -20.65 4.72
N ASN A 707 -35.13 -21.33 3.63
CA ASN A 707 -35.87 -22.59 3.73
C ASN A 707 -35.03 -23.69 4.40
N SER A 708 -33.71 -23.71 4.18
CA SER A 708 -32.79 -24.59 4.91
C SER A 708 -32.80 -24.29 6.40
N TYR A 709 -32.76 -23.02 6.79
CA TYR A 709 -32.93 -22.60 8.19
C TYR A 709 -34.27 -23.07 8.77
N LEU A 710 -35.38 -22.91 8.04
CA LEU A 710 -36.70 -23.39 8.49
C LEU A 710 -36.71 -24.91 8.68
N ASN A 711 -36.18 -25.66 7.70
CA ASN A 711 -36.23 -27.12 7.73
C ASN A 711 -35.27 -27.72 8.79
N TYR A 712 -34.05 -27.20 8.94
CA TYR A 712 -33.09 -27.72 9.93
C TYR A 712 -33.30 -27.13 11.33
N GLY A 713 -33.45 -25.82 11.44
CA GLY A 713 -33.64 -25.14 12.72
C GLY A 713 -35.04 -25.35 13.27
N ILE A 714 -36.08 -24.90 12.56
CA ILE A 714 -37.44 -24.84 13.12
C ILE A 714 -38.10 -26.21 13.18
N ILE A 715 -38.01 -26.98 12.09
CA ILE A 715 -38.75 -28.25 11.95
C ILE A 715 -37.99 -29.41 12.59
N LYS A 716 -36.72 -29.61 12.21
CA LYS A 716 -35.88 -30.69 12.80
C LYS A 716 -35.35 -30.32 14.19
N GLY A 717 -35.37 -29.05 14.57
CA GLY A 717 -34.90 -28.60 15.88
C GLY A 717 -33.38 -28.69 16.04
N GLU A 718 -32.58 -28.63 14.98
CA GLU A 718 -31.12 -28.75 15.09
C GLU A 718 -30.49 -27.55 15.82
N GLN A 719 -29.39 -27.79 16.53
CA GLN A 719 -28.60 -26.70 17.11
C GLN A 719 -28.12 -25.74 16.03
N TRP A 720 -28.21 -24.43 16.29
CA TRP A 720 -27.94 -23.36 15.32
C TRP A 720 -26.63 -23.54 14.56
N LEU A 721 -25.52 -23.76 15.28
CA LEU A 721 -24.19 -23.93 14.68
C LEU A 721 -24.00 -25.26 13.92
N CYS A 722 -24.98 -26.15 13.92
CA CYS A 722 -24.95 -27.44 13.21
C CYS A 722 -25.91 -27.49 12.01
N GLN A 723 -26.70 -26.44 11.77
CA GLN A 723 -27.69 -26.41 10.70
C GLN A 723 -26.99 -26.41 9.33
N LYS A 724 -27.49 -27.23 8.42
CA LYS A 724 -26.88 -27.45 7.09
C LYS A 724 -27.48 -26.52 6.04
N GLY A 725 -26.73 -26.34 4.96
CA GLY A 725 -27.10 -25.53 3.81
C GLY A 725 -26.13 -25.76 2.65
N GLN A 726 -26.27 -24.99 1.58
CA GLN A 726 -25.54 -25.16 0.32
C GLN A 726 -24.01 -25.29 0.48
N ASP A 727 -23.40 -24.55 1.40
CA ASP A 727 -21.95 -24.59 1.66
C ASP A 727 -21.55 -25.90 2.36
N ASN A 728 -22.50 -26.51 3.08
CA ASN A 728 -22.27 -27.68 3.92
C ASN A 728 -23.41 -28.72 3.83
N MET A 729 -23.64 -29.22 2.62
CA MET A 729 -24.58 -30.31 2.38
C MET A 729 -23.98 -31.71 2.62
N ASP A 730 -22.66 -31.83 2.63
CA ASP A 730 -21.91 -33.08 2.84
C ASP A 730 -21.17 -33.05 4.18
N PRO A 731 -21.74 -33.68 5.24
CA PRO A 731 -21.15 -33.66 6.57
C PRO A 731 -19.75 -34.27 6.64
N SER A 732 -19.35 -35.08 5.65
CA SER A 732 -18.00 -35.68 5.63
C SER A 732 -16.92 -34.66 5.26
N LYS A 733 -17.27 -33.57 4.58
CA LYS A 733 -16.32 -32.53 4.16
C LYS A 733 -16.09 -31.48 5.24
N TYR A 734 -17.09 -31.22 6.08
CA TYR A 734 -17.03 -30.26 7.18
C TYR A 734 -17.77 -30.79 8.42
N PRO A 735 -17.23 -31.84 9.09
CA PRO A 735 -17.93 -32.53 10.18
C PRO A 735 -18.09 -31.70 11.46
N TYR A 736 -17.47 -30.53 11.54
CA TYR A 736 -17.38 -29.69 12.74
C TYR A 736 -18.10 -28.34 12.58
N GLY A 737 -19.12 -28.22 11.74
CA GLY A 737 -19.85 -26.96 11.60
C GLY A 737 -21.11 -27.04 10.78
N GLY A 738 -21.85 -25.92 10.74
CA GLY A 738 -23.03 -25.68 9.90
C GLY A 738 -22.73 -24.67 8.78
N ASP A 739 -23.73 -24.40 7.94
CA ASP A 739 -23.64 -23.47 6.81
C ASP A 739 -23.65 -22.00 7.26
N HIS A 740 -22.77 -21.17 6.70
CA HIS A 740 -22.58 -19.79 7.13
C HIS A 740 -23.80 -18.90 6.91
N PHE A 741 -24.47 -19.04 5.77
CA PHE A 741 -25.64 -18.25 5.41
C PHE A 741 -26.90 -18.73 6.13
N VAL A 742 -27.02 -20.03 6.40
CA VAL A 742 -28.09 -20.57 7.26
C VAL A 742 -27.92 -20.07 8.69
N LYS A 743 -26.69 -20.08 9.22
CA LYS A 743 -26.38 -19.49 10.54
C LYS A 743 -26.68 -17.99 10.59
N LEU A 744 -26.54 -17.26 9.48
CA LEU A 744 -26.85 -15.83 9.41
C LEU A 744 -28.35 -15.53 9.51
N CYS A 745 -29.24 -16.43 9.07
CA CYS A 745 -30.69 -16.21 9.02
C CYS A 745 -31.30 -15.67 10.34
N PRO A 746 -31.09 -16.29 11.52
CA PRO A 746 -31.65 -15.77 12.77
C PRO A 746 -31.03 -14.43 13.21
N LEU A 747 -29.76 -14.15 12.88
CA LEU A 747 -29.16 -12.83 13.15
C LEU A 747 -29.79 -11.75 12.26
N TRP A 748 -29.99 -12.06 10.98
CA TRP A 748 -30.69 -11.20 10.04
C TRP A 748 -32.14 -10.94 10.46
N GLN A 749 -32.86 -11.95 10.98
CA GLN A 749 -34.22 -11.76 11.51
C GLN A 749 -34.28 -10.76 12.67
N LEU A 750 -33.33 -10.83 13.61
CA LEU A 750 -33.25 -9.87 14.71
C LEU A 750 -32.93 -8.45 14.22
N LEU A 751 -31.98 -8.32 13.27
CA LEU A 751 -31.63 -7.05 12.64
C LEU A 751 -32.84 -6.47 11.90
N LEU A 752 -33.45 -7.22 10.99
CA LEU A 752 -34.62 -6.80 10.22
C LEU A 752 -35.78 -6.38 11.14
N TYR A 753 -36.05 -7.15 12.19
CA TYR A 753 -37.14 -6.83 13.11
C TYR A 753 -36.87 -5.58 13.95
N TYR A 754 -35.78 -5.54 14.71
CA TYR A 754 -35.56 -4.43 15.64
C TYR A 754 -35.02 -3.18 14.95
N ARG A 755 -34.15 -3.31 13.95
CA ARG A 755 -33.56 -2.18 13.23
C ARG A 755 -34.52 -1.53 12.24
N GLU A 756 -35.17 -2.33 11.40
CA GLU A 756 -35.92 -1.83 10.24
C GLU A 756 -37.44 -1.78 10.47
N ILE A 757 -38.01 -2.75 11.19
CA ILE A 757 -39.45 -2.85 11.41
C ILE A 757 -39.89 -2.06 12.65
N VAL A 758 -39.30 -2.36 13.81
CA VAL A 758 -39.62 -1.70 15.08
C VAL A 758 -38.98 -0.31 15.13
N GLY A 759 -37.67 -0.23 14.87
CA GLY A 759 -36.92 1.02 14.85
C GLY A 759 -36.95 1.76 16.19
N GLY A 760 -36.90 3.09 16.13
CA GLY A 760 -36.89 3.95 17.32
C GLY A 760 -35.71 3.66 18.24
N GLU A 761 -35.96 3.59 19.56
CA GLU A 761 -34.93 3.28 20.57
C GLU A 761 -34.31 1.88 20.42
N LYS A 762 -34.94 0.97 19.66
CA LYS A 762 -34.42 -0.37 19.39
C LYS A 762 -33.65 -0.46 18.08
N ARG A 763 -33.55 0.63 17.31
CA ARG A 763 -32.91 0.63 16.00
C ARG A 763 -31.45 0.18 16.11
N ASP A 764 -30.75 0.73 17.08
CA ASP A 764 -29.29 0.58 17.22
C ASP A 764 -28.90 -0.55 18.21
N TRP A 765 -29.82 -1.50 18.45
CA TRP A 765 -29.64 -2.54 19.47
C TRP A 765 -28.34 -3.34 19.32
N TYR A 766 -27.92 -3.62 18.08
CA TYR A 766 -26.68 -4.36 17.82
C TYR A 766 -25.45 -3.54 18.22
N GLY A 767 -25.50 -2.22 18.01
CA GLY A 767 -24.47 -1.28 18.44
C GLY A 767 -24.38 -1.15 19.95
N ASP A 768 -25.52 -1.17 20.65
CA ASP A 768 -25.55 -1.21 22.11
C ASP A 768 -24.99 -2.51 22.69
N VAL A 769 -25.29 -3.65 22.07
CA VAL A 769 -24.66 -4.94 22.44
C VAL A 769 -23.15 -4.91 22.18
N ALA A 770 -22.74 -4.37 21.03
CA ALA A 770 -21.33 -4.18 20.69
C ALA A 770 -20.62 -3.29 21.71
N GLU A 771 -21.28 -2.26 22.23
CA GLU A 771 -20.73 -1.40 23.27
C GLU A 771 -20.58 -2.12 24.62
N ILE A 772 -21.57 -2.93 25.02
CA ILE A 772 -21.43 -3.79 26.21
C ILE A 772 -20.22 -4.71 26.07
N VAL A 773 -20.08 -5.36 24.91
CA VAL A 773 -18.97 -6.28 24.62
C VAL A 773 -17.62 -5.56 24.64
N ARG A 774 -17.50 -4.38 24.02
CA ARG A 774 -16.24 -3.60 24.04
C ARG A 774 -15.78 -3.25 25.45
N ASN A 775 -16.72 -2.96 26.36
CA ASN A 775 -16.41 -2.58 27.74
C ASN A 775 -16.37 -3.76 28.73
N THR A 776 -16.50 -5.01 28.26
CA THR A 776 -16.42 -6.21 29.10
C THR A 776 -15.17 -7.03 28.76
N ASP A 777 -14.41 -7.48 29.76
CA ASP A 777 -13.33 -8.45 29.53
C ASP A 777 -13.94 -9.85 29.36
N GLU A 778 -13.88 -10.36 28.14
CA GLU A 778 -14.42 -11.67 27.76
C GLU A 778 -13.30 -12.67 27.37
N SER A 779 -12.03 -12.32 27.63
CA SER A 779 -10.87 -13.10 27.20
C SER A 779 -10.80 -14.51 27.82
N GLN A 780 -11.43 -14.70 28.99
CA GLN A 780 -11.45 -15.97 29.72
C GLN A 780 -12.79 -16.72 29.61
N LEU A 781 -13.73 -16.23 28.81
CA LEU A 781 -15.03 -16.88 28.63
C LEU A 781 -14.95 -18.04 27.64
N THR A 782 -15.72 -19.09 27.89
CA THR A 782 -15.89 -20.19 26.93
C THR A 782 -16.76 -19.74 25.75
N ASN A 783 -16.64 -20.42 24.60
CA ASN A 783 -17.49 -20.10 23.44
C ASN A 783 -19.00 -20.17 23.75
N GLY A 784 -19.42 -21.10 24.62
CA GLY A 784 -20.81 -21.21 25.06
C GLY A 784 -21.24 -20.01 25.90
N GLN A 785 -20.37 -19.53 26.79
CA GLN A 785 -20.62 -18.30 27.56
C GLN A 785 -20.72 -17.07 26.67
N LEU A 786 -19.88 -16.96 25.62
CA LEU A 786 -19.97 -15.88 24.64
C LEU A 786 -21.34 -15.87 23.92
N GLN A 787 -21.81 -17.03 23.45
CA GLN A 787 -23.13 -17.15 22.81
C GLN A 787 -24.28 -16.83 23.78
N LEU A 788 -24.20 -17.30 25.04
CA LEU A 788 -25.19 -16.98 26.08
C LEU A 788 -25.19 -15.48 26.43
N ASN A 789 -24.01 -14.86 26.50
CA ASN A 789 -23.86 -13.41 26.72
C ASN A 789 -24.46 -12.62 25.57
N PHE A 790 -24.23 -13.00 24.31
CA PHE A 790 -24.87 -12.36 23.16
C PHE A 790 -26.40 -12.36 23.28
N MET A 791 -27.00 -13.51 23.59
CA MET A 791 -28.46 -13.63 23.77
C MET A 791 -28.95 -12.81 24.97
N ARG A 792 -28.23 -12.85 26.10
CA ARG A 792 -28.55 -12.07 27.30
C ARG A 792 -28.51 -10.57 27.04
N ASN A 793 -27.40 -10.08 26.48
CA ASN A 793 -27.17 -8.67 26.18
C ASN A 793 -28.21 -8.16 25.17
N THR A 794 -28.55 -8.96 24.15
CA THR A 794 -29.62 -8.63 23.20
C THR A 794 -30.95 -8.40 23.93
N MET A 795 -31.38 -9.34 24.78
CA MET A 795 -32.62 -9.19 25.56
C MET A 795 -32.56 -8.00 26.53
N ASP A 796 -31.40 -7.75 27.14
CA ASP A 796 -31.21 -6.60 28.03
C ASP A 796 -31.25 -5.26 27.28
N VAL A 797 -30.80 -5.19 26.04
CA VAL A 797 -30.88 -3.98 25.21
C VAL A 797 -32.30 -3.77 24.69
N VAL A 798 -32.91 -4.79 24.07
CA VAL A 798 -34.24 -4.65 23.46
C VAL A 798 -35.38 -4.68 24.48
N LYS A 799 -35.09 -5.03 25.74
CA LYS A 799 -36.05 -5.17 26.86
C LYS A 799 -37.20 -6.11 26.54
N GLU A 800 -36.92 -7.20 25.81
CA GLU A 800 -37.88 -8.23 25.45
C GLU A 800 -37.31 -9.62 25.72
N ASP A 801 -38.17 -10.56 26.12
CA ASP A 801 -37.85 -11.96 26.31
C ASP A 801 -37.86 -12.70 24.96
N LEU A 802 -36.67 -12.88 24.39
CA LEU A 802 -36.42 -13.55 23.11
C LEU A 802 -36.18 -15.07 23.22
N THR A 803 -36.41 -15.67 24.39
CA THR A 803 -36.09 -17.09 24.60
C THR A 803 -36.83 -18.03 23.64
N ASP A 804 -38.10 -17.75 23.34
CA ASP A 804 -38.88 -18.56 22.38
C ASP A 804 -38.26 -18.51 20.98
N PHE A 805 -37.76 -17.34 20.56
CA PHE A 805 -37.04 -17.16 19.31
C PHE A 805 -35.72 -17.94 19.33
N PHE A 806 -34.90 -17.78 20.37
CA PHE A 806 -33.59 -18.45 20.45
C PHE A 806 -33.71 -19.97 20.54
N ILE A 807 -34.73 -20.49 21.22
CA ILE A 807 -35.01 -21.93 21.29
C ILE A 807 -35.41 -22.44 19.90
N LYS A 808 -36.33 -21.75 19.20
CA LYS A 808 -36.78 -22.14 17.86
C LYS A 808 -35.66 -22.07 16.83
N ALA A 809 -34.84 -21.02 16.87
CA ALA A 809 -33.67 -20.88 16.00
C ALA A 809 -32.54 -21.88 16.31
N GLY A 810 -32.59 -22.59 17.44
CA GLY A 810 -31.57 -23.53 17.89
C GLY A 810 -30.36 -22.88 18.57
N MET A 811 -30.42 -21.57 18.89
CA MET A 811 -29.35 -20.82 19.56
C MET A 811 -29.32 -21.09 21.08
N LEU A 812 -30.49 -21.30 21.70
CA LEU A 812 -30.61 -21.65 23.11
C LEU A 812 -30.97 -23.13 23.25
N LYS A 813 -29.99 -23.99 23.04
CA LYS A 813 -30.15 -25.45 23.08
C LYS A 813 -28.88 -26.12 23.60
N PRO A 814 -28.98 -27.23 24.37
CA PRO A 814 -27.78 -27.95 24.80
C PRO A 814 -26.92 -28.41 23.62
N ILE A 815 -25.62 -28.14 23.74
CA ILE A 815 -24.58 -28.54 22.80
C ILE A 815 -23.32 -28.86 23.57
N ASP A 816 -22.59 -29.88 23.15
CA ASP A 816 -21.25 -30.19 23.63
C ASP A 816 -20.47 -30.82 22.47
N LYS A 817 -19.88 -29.96 21.63
CA LYS A 817 -19.24 -30.36 20.37
C LYS A 817 -18.00 -29.52 20.11
N GLU A 818 -17.00 -30.14 19.51
CA GLU A 818 -15.92 -29.43 18.83
C GLU A 818 -16.47 -28.84 17.52
N LEU A 819 -16.28 -27.55 17.31
CA LEU A 819 -16.68 -26.84 16.10
C LEU A 819 -15.48 -26.16 15.43
N ASP A 820 -15.59 -25.88 14.14
CA ASP A 820 -14.54 -25.30 13.28
C ASP A 820 -15.12 -24.20 12.39
N ASP A 821 -14.31 -23.17 12.17
CA ASP A 821 -14.46 -22.06 11.21
C ASP A 821 -13.19 -21.19 11.30
N TYR A 822 -12.15 -21.64 10.58
CA TYR A 822 -10.76 -21.15 10.61
C TYR A 822 -10.00 -21.36 11.94
N ALA A 823 -10.69 -21.80 12.99
CA ALA A 823 -10.09 -22.30 14.22
C ALA A 823 -11.03 -23.29 14.92
N ARG A 824 -10.49 -24.41 15.39
CA ARG A 824 -11.26 -25.37 16.18
C ARG A 824 -11.41 -24.95 17.63
N GLY A 825 -12.58 -25.17 18.19
CA GLY A 825 -12.86 -24.88 19.59
C GLY A 825 -14.04 -25.68 20.12
N GLN A 826 -14.03 -25.92 21.43
CA GLN A 826 -15.15 -26.55 22.11
C GLN A 826 -16.30 -25.55 22.28
N MET A 827 -17.51 -25.98 21.90
CA MET A 827 -18.77 -25.29 22.15
C MET A 827 -19.62 -26.13 23.11
N THR A 828 -19.76 -25.63 24.35
CA THR A 828 -20.53 -26.29 25.41
C THR A 828 -21.56 -25.33 26.00
N ILE A 829 -22.84 -25.70 25.90
CA ILE A 829 -23.97 -25.08 26.60
C ILE A 829 -24.77 -26.22 27.22
N THR A 830 -24.99 -26.19 28.52
CA THR A 830 -25.74 -27.23 29.25
C THR A 830 -27.23 -26.92 29.31
N GLN A 831 -28.04 -27.91 29.71
CA GLN A 831 -29.46 -27.67 29.98
C GLN A 831 -29.66 -26.67 31.12
N THR A 832 -28.79 -26.71 32.15
CA THR A 832 -28.82 -25.75 33.25
C THR A 832 -28.62 -24.32 32.75
N ASP A 833 -27.65 -24.10 31.85
CA ASP A 833 -27.41 -22.77 31.27
C ASP A 833 -28.64 -22.25 30.50
N CYS A 834 -29.30 -23.14 29.75
CA CYS A 834 -30.55 -22.82 29.05
C CYS A 834 -31.65 -22.41 30.02
N ASP A 835 -31.89 -23.22 31.07
CA ASP A 835 -32.94 -22.99 32.06
C ASP A 835 -32.70 -21.68 32.84
N GLU A 836 -31.44 -21.37 33.16
CA GLU A 836 -31.04 -20.14 33.82
C GLU A 836 -31.27 -18.91 32.94
N LEU A 837 -30.96 -18.98 31.65
CA LEU A 837 -31.22 -17.87 30.73
C LEU A 837 -32.73 -17.65 30.51
N VAL A 838 -33.53 -18.72 30.43
CA VAL A 838 -35.00 -18.63 30.36
C VAL A 838 -35.56 -17.96 31.61
N LYS A 839 -35.12 -18.41 32.79
CA LYS A 839 -35.52 -17.78 34.06
C LYS A 839 -35.14 -16.31 34.11
N TYR A 840 -33.93 -15.96 33.67
CA TYR A 840 -33.46 -14.58 33.62
C TYR A 840 -34.32 -13.69 32.70
N ALA A 841 -34.68 -14.19 31.52
CA ALA A 841 -35.43 -13.43 30.52
C ALA A 841 -36.86 -13.10 30.94
N SER A 842 -37.48 -13.93 31.81
CA SER A 842 -38.87 -13.78 32.27
C SER A 842 -39.23 -12.44 32.93
N LYS A 843 -38.23 -11.61 33.27
CA LYS A 843 -38.41 -10.23 33.73
C LYS A 843 -38.89 -9.27 32.63
N TYR A 844 -38.73 -9.64 31.36
CA TYR A 844 -39.10 -8.82 30.21
C TYR A 844 -40.40 -9.34 29.56
N PRO A 845 -41.19 -8.46 28.91
CA PRO A 845 -42.32 -8.90 28.10
C PRO A 845 -41.84 -9.67 26.86
N LYS A 846 -42.68 -10.58 26.35
CA LYS A 846 -42.46 -11.21 25.05
C LYS A 846 -42.57 -10.17 23.91
N PRO A 847 -41.91 -10.39 22.76
CA PRO A 847 -42.10 -9.56 21.57
C PRO A 847 -43.56 -9.53 21.11
N ALA A 848 -43.91 -8.46 20.38
CA ALA A 848 -45.26 -8.29 19.84
C ALA A 848 -45.70 -9.43 18.91
N THR A 849 -44.75 -10.11 18.26
CA THR A 849 -44.99 -11.30 17.43
C THR A 849 -44.46 -12.58 18.10
N PRO A 850 -45.24 -13.67 18.12
CA PRO A 850 -44.76 -14.98 18.59
C PRO A 850 -44.05 -15.80 17.51
N VAL A 851 -43.94 -15.27 16.28
CA VAL A 851 -43.41 -15.98 15.10
C VAL A 851 -42.27 -15.20 14.44
N LEU A 852 -41.48 -14.48 15.23
CA LEU A 852 -40.30 -13.74 14.76
C LEU A 852 -39.34 -14.63 13.93
N TYR A 853 -39.22 -15.90 14.29
CA TYR A 853 -38.39 -16.89 13.58
C TYR A 853 -38.89 -17.26 12.17
N TYR A 854 -40.03 -16.73 11.72
CA TYR A 854 -40.50 -16.82 10.33
C TYR A 854 -40.30 -15.55 9.51
N LEU A 855 -39.82 -14.46 10.12
CA LEU A 855 -39.58 -13.22 9.41
C LEU A 855 -38.52 -13.41 8.30
N SER A 856 -38.74 -12.74 7.18
CA SER A 856 -37.79 -12.58 6.08
C SER A 856 -38.01 -11.21 5.43
N ALA A 857 -37.09 -10.75 4.58
CA ALA A 857 -37.29 -9.49 3.85
C ALA A 857 -38.57 -9.51 2.99
N ASN A 858 -38.98 -10.69 2.50
CA ASN A 858 -40.20 -10.85 1.70
C ASN A 858 -41.50 -10.66 2.52
N SER A 859 -41.46 -10.81 3.85
CA SER A 859 -42.62 -10.68 4.73
C SER A 859 -42.60 -9.43 5.62
N GLU A 860 -41.61 -8.57 5.46
CA GLU A 860 -41.40 -7.35 6.28
C GLU A 860 -42.65 -6.50 6.41
N LYS A 861 -43.37 -6.27 5.29
CA LYS A 861 -44.60 -5.47 5.28
C LYS A 861 -45.66 -6.04 6.23
N SER A 862 -45.82 -7.37 6.27
CA SER A 862 -46.79 -8.04 7.13
C SER A 862 -46.51 -7.79 8.61
N PHE A 863 -45.24 -7.80 9.01
CA PHE A 863 -44.84 -7.50 10.39
C PHE A 863 -44.95 -6.01 10.72
N LYS A 864 -44.49 -5.13 9.81
CA LYS A 864 -44.51 -3.68 10.00
C LYS A 864 -45.92 -3.12 10.16
N ASP A 865 -46.81 -3.54 9.26
CA ASP A 865 -48.19 -3.05 9.21
C ASP A 865 -49.14 -3.93 10.04
N LYS A 866 -48.63 -4.99 10.68
CA LYS A 866 -49.40 -5.93 11.52
C LYS A 866 -50.61 -6.54 10.79
N LEU A 867 -50.38 -6.98 9.55
CA LEU A 867 -51.44 -7.41 8.64
C LEU A 867 -51.82 -8.86 8.86
N ALA A 868 -53.12 -9.11 9.04
CA ALA A 868 -53.65 -10.46 9.04
C ALA A 868 -53.53 -11.10 7.65
N VAL A 869 -53.36 -12.43 7.62
CA VAL A 869 -53.46 -13.20 6.37
C VAL A 869 -54.85 -13.01 5.77
N GLU A 870 -54.88 -12.71 4.48
CA GLU A 870 -56.09 -12.69 3.68
C GLU A 870 -56.02 -13.82 2.66
N GLY A 871 -57.13 -14.52 2.46
CA GLY A 871 -57.22 -15.60 1.48
C GLY A 871 -58.52 -16.37 1.62
N THR A 872 -58.94 -16.99 0.51
CA THR A 872 -60.10 -17.89 0.48
C THR A 872 -59.61 -19.32 0.37
N TYR A 873 -60.09 -20.20 1.26
CA TYR A 873 -59.76 -21.62 1.27
C TYR A 873 -59.89 -22.25 -0.13
N ASN A 874 -58.86 -22.98 -0.56
CA ASN A 874 -58.72 -23.63 -1.88
C ASN A 874 -58.70 -22.70 -3.10
N GLU A 875 -58.84 -21.37 -2.97
CA GLU A 875 -58.65 -20.45 -4.09
C GLU A 875 -57.17 -20.07 -4.27
N GLY A 876 -56.75 -19.79 -5.50
CA GLY A 876 -55.36 -19.42 -5.80
C GLY A 876 -54.35 -20.56 -5.64
N VAL A 877 -54.81 -21.81 -5.47
CA VAL A 877 -53.98 -22.99 -5.26
C VAL A 877 -53.84 -23.80 -6.55
N LYS A 878 -52.61 -24.11 -6.96
CA LYS A 878 -52.30 -24.98 -8.11
C LYS A 878 -51.51 -26.21 -7.66
N VAL A 879 -52.17 -27.36 -7.61
CA VAL A 879 -51.55 -28.65 -7.28
C VAL A 879 -50.71 -29.15 -8.47
N ARG A 880 -49.49 -29.58 -8.22
CA ARG A 880 -48.59 -30.16 -9.24
C ARG A 880 -48.39 -31.66 -8.97
N ASN A 881 -48.26 -32.45 -10.02
CA ASN A 881 -48.15 -33.92 -9.97
C ASN A 881 -46.81 -34.44 -9.40
N ASN A 882 -46.01 -33.58 -8.77
CA ASN A 882 -44.66 -33.89 -8.28
C ASN A 882 -44.47 -33.58 -6.79
N GLY A 883 -45.57 -33.53 -6.01
CA GLY A 883 -45.50 -33.26 -4.57
C GLY A 883 -45.25 -31.79 -4.23
N TRP A 884 -45.73 -30.88 -5.09
CA TRP A 884 -45.64 -29.43 -4.88
C TRP A 884 -46.99 -28.75 -5.09
N ILE A 885 -47.22 -27.68 -4.35
CA ILE A 885 -48.36 -26.79 -4.51
C ILE A 885 -47.84 -25.37 -4.72
N VAL A 886 -48.45 -24.65 -5.65
CA VAL A 886 -48.16 -23.23 -5.91
C VAL A 886 -49.33 -22.39 -5.41
N ILE A 887 -49.04 -21.37 -4.61
CA ILE A 887 -50.01 -20.50 -3.95
C ILE A 887 -49.87 -19.08 -4.52
N ASN A 888 -50.94 -18.53 -5.09
CA ASN A 888 -50.96 -17.18 -5.66
C ASN A 888 -51.18 -16.11 -4.57
N HIS A 889 -50.31 -15.10 -4.53
CA HIS A 889 -50.41 -14.00 -3.56
C HIS A 889 -51.46 -12.93 -3.90
N ASP A 890 -52.04 -12.93 -5.11
CA ASP A 890 -53.25 -12.13 -5.40
C ASP A 890 -54.45 -12.57 -4.54
N VAL A 891 -54.45 -13.86 -4.14
CA VAL A 891 -55.46 -14.44 -3.26
C VAL A 891 -54.93 -14.50 -1.83
N TRP A 892 -53.77 -15.12 -1.63
CA TRP A 892 -53.17 -15.33 -0.31
C TRP A 892 -52.17 -14.22 0.04
N LYS A 893 -52.67 -13.16 0.66
CA LYS A 893 -51.88 -11.96 1.02
C LYS A 893 -51.41 -12.02 2.46
N ASN A 894 -50.36 -11.27 2.74
CA ASN A 894 -49.83 -10.98 4.09
C ASN A 894 -49.37 -12.21 4.89
N ALA A 895 -49.24 -13.38 4.25
CA ALA A 895 -48.58 -14.52 4.88
C ALA A 895 -47.13 -14.18 5.22
N VAL A 896 -46.59 -14.81 6.26
CA VAL A 896 -45.16 -14.72 6.61
C VAL A 896 -44.41 -16.00 6.25
N VAL A 897 -45.12 -17.14 6.30
CA VAL A 897 -44.65 -18.46 5.88
C VAL A 897 -45.86 -19.31 5.51
N PHE A 898 -45.63 -20.36 4.71
CA PHE A 898 -46.59 -21.44 4.50
C PHE A 898 -46.08 -22.72 5.16
N GLU A 899 -46.86 -23.26 6.09
CA GLU A 899 -46.59 -24.47 6.86
C GLU A 899 -47.31 -25.67 6.20
N THR A 900 -46.62 -26.79 6.01
CA THR A 900 -47.20 -28.05 5.53
C THR A 900 -47.18 -29.11 6.61
N TYR A 901 -48.33 -29.74 6.82
CA TYR A 901 -48.55 -30.70 7.91
C TYR A 901 -48.80 -32.11 7.40
N GLN A 902 -48.45 -33.08 8.26
CA GLN A 902 -48.91 -34.47 8.19
C GLN A 902 -49.61 -34.80 9.50
N GLY A 903 -50.95 -34.80 9.48
CA GLY A 903 -51.74 -34.80 10.71
C GLY A 903 -51.49 -33.51 11.49
N ASP A 904 -51.09 -33.62 12.75
CA ASP A 904 -50.73 -32.46 13.60
C ASP A 904 -49.23 -32.10 13.53
N GLU A 905 -48.42 -32.90 12.85
CA GLU A 905 -46.97 -32.69 12.79
C GLU A 905 -46.59 -31.75 11.64
N LEU A 906 -45.89 -30.65 11.97
CA LEU A 906 -45.30 -29.75 10.98
C LEU A 906 -44.15 -30.48 10.27
N ARG A 907 -44.23 -30.63 8.95
CA ARG A 907 -43.24 -31.37 8.15
C ARG A 907 -42.36 -30.47 7.29
N TYR A 908 -42.95 -29.41 6.72
CA TYR A 908 -42.23 -28.48 5.84
C TYR A 908 -42.71 -27.06 6.07
N ALA A 909 -41.85 -26.10 5.79
CA ALA A 909 -42.18 -24.68 5.76
C ALA A 909 -41.47 -24.02 4.59
N ALA A 910 -42.14 -23.06 3.96
CA ALA A 910 -41.60 -22.28 2.86
C ALA A 910 -41.81 -20.80 3.15
N ILE A 911 -40.73 -20.00 3.11
CA ILE A 911 -40.87 -18.54 3.19
C ILE A 911 -41.74 -18.04 2.03
N VAL A 912 -42.44 -16.94 2.26
CA VAL A 912 -43.16 -16.25 1.19
C VAL A 912 -42.21 -15.90 0.05
N GLY A 913 -42.59 -16.22 -1.18
CA GLY A 913 -41.79 -16.01 -2.38
C GLY A 913 -40.89 -17.18 -2.78
N THR A 914 -40.96 -18.33 -2.10
CA THR A 914 -40.14 -19.51 -2.45
C THR A 914 -40.34 -19.92 -3.91
N ASP A 915 -39.23 -20.00 -4.66
CA ASP A 915 -39.16 -20.26 -6.12
C ASP A 915 -39.97 -19.26 -6.99
N SER A 916 -40.22 -18.03 -6.51
CA SER A 916 -40.90 -16.94 -7.23
C SER A 916 -40.00 -15.68 -7.33
N PRO A 917 -39.47 -15.36 -8.53
CA PRO A 917 -38.56 -14.22 -8.72
C PRO A 917 -39.19 -12.85 -8.43
N ASP A 918 -40.49 -12.70 -8.67
CA ASP A 918 -41.27 -11.46 -8.54
C ASP A 918 -42.16 -11.43 -7.28
N LEU A 919 -42.03 -12.46 -6.43
CA LEU A 919 -42.84 -12.64 -5.22
C LEU A 919 -44.36 -12.70 -5.48
N SER A 920 -44.81 -13.04 -6.70
CA SER A 920 -46.25 -13.17 -6.99
C SER A 920 -46.86 -14.47 -6.46
N GLU A 921 -46.03 -15.49 -6.22
CA GLU A 921 -46.48 -16.79 -5.73
C GLU A 921 -45.49 -17.40 -4.73
N THR A 922 -45.93 -18.46 -4.04
CA THR A 922 -45.03 -19.31 -3.25
C THR A 922 -45.19 -20.76 -3.65
N LYS A 923 -44.08 -21.43 -3.91
CA LYS A 923 -44.02 -22.87 -4.15
C LYS A 923 -43.76 -23.60 -2.83
N VAL A 924 -44.69 -24.46 -2.43
CA VAL A 924 -44.71 -25.16 -1.14
C VAL A 924 -44.62 -26.66 -1.35
N CYS A 925 -43.76 -27.33 -0.59
CA CYS A 925 -43.60 -28.78 -0.63
C CYS A 925 -44.83 -29.47 -0.05
N TYR A 926 -45.42 -30.40 -0.79
CA TYR A 926 -46.61 -31.15 -0.38
C TYR A 926 -46.47 -32.63 -0.80
N PRO A 927 -45.55 -33.39 -0.18
CA PRO A 927 -45.30 -34.78 -0.54
C PRO A 927 -46.47 -35.69 -0.13
N GLU A 928 -46.44 -36.93 -0.64
CA GLU A 928 -47.42 -37.96 -0.31
C GLU A 928 -47.53 -38.13 1.22
N GLY A 929 -48.76 -38.19 1.72
CA GLY A 929 -49.06 -38.25 3.16
C GLY A 929 -49.27 -36.88 3.84
N SER A 930 -49.00 -35.76 3.16
CA SER A 930 -49.36 -34.43 3.68
C SER A 930 -50.88 -34.25 3.78
N THR A 931 -51.35 -33.60 4.84
CA THR A 931 -52.78 -33.41 5.14
C THR A 931 -53.27 -32.01 4.83
N ARG A 932 -52.46 -30.97 5.11
CA ARG A 932 -52.84 -29.57 4.85
C ARG A 932 -51.66 -28.62 4.68
N ILE A 933 -51.95 -27.48 4.07
CA ILE A 933 -51.12 -26.28 4.08
C ILE A 933 -51.84 -25.18 4.87
N GLU A 934 -51.12 -24.51 5.76
CA GLU A 934 -51.61 -23.34 6.48
C GLU A 934 -50.72 -22.12 6.21
N ALA A 935 -51.35 -20.97 5.97
CA ALA A 935 -50.68 -19.68 5.88
C ALA A 935 -50.60 -19.09 7.29
N VAL A 936 -49.41 -18.60 7.67
CA VAL A 936 -49.17 -18.02 9.00
C VAL A 936 -49.18 -16.51 8.91
N SER A 937 -49.90 -15.87 9.82
CA SER A 937 -49.95 -14.41 10.01
C SER A 937 -48.84 -13.92 10.94
N TRP A 938 -48.51 -12.62 10.91
CA TRP A 938 -47.49 -12.01 11.76
C TRP A 938 -47.72 -12.24 13.27
N ASP A 939 -48.98 -12.41 13.68
CA ASP A 939 -49.40 -12.69 15.06
C ASP A 939 -49.43 -14.18 15.39
N GLY A 940 -49.01 -15.03 14.46
CA GLY A 940 -48.98 -16.49 14.60
C GLY A 940 -50.32 -17.18 14.36
N LYS A 941 -51.36 -16.50 13.87
CA LYS A 941 -52.60 -17.19 13.47
C LYS A 941 -52.37 -18.02 12.19
N ARG A 942 -52.90 -19.24 12.17
CA ARG A 942 -52.86 -20.16 11.02
C ARG A 942 -54.20 -20.16 10.30
N ILE A 943 -54.17 -19.91 8.99
CA ILE A 943 -55.35 -19.98 8.11
C ILE A 943 -55.16 -21.14 7.14
N LEU A 944 -56.16 -22.02 7.07
CA LEU A 944 -56.14 -23.20 6.20
C LEU A 944 -56.17 -22.77 4.72
N VAL A 945 -55.13 -23.11 3.97
CA VAL A 945 -55.00 -22.80 2.54
C VAL A 945 -55.56 -23.91 1.68
N TYR A 946 -55.16 -25.14 1.98
CA TYR A 946 -55.44 -26.34 1.20
C TYR A 946 -55.41 -27.58 2.10
N GLY A 947 -56.23 -28.58 1.76
CA GLY A 947 -56.31 -29.85 2.51
C GLY A 947 -57.23 -29.76 3.73
N GLU A 948 -57.09 -30.68 4.68
CA GLU A 948 -58.00 -30.82 5.82
C GLU A 948 -57.24 -30.94 7.14
N ARG A 949 -57.85 -30.44 8.23
CA ARG A 949 -57.27 -30.46 9.58
C ARG A 949 -57.33 -31.82 10.22
#